data_AF-A0A4Q8UNB2-F1
#
_entry.id   AF-A0A4Q8UNB2-F1
#
_cell.length_a   1.000
_cell.length_b   1.000
_cell.length_c   1.000
_cell.angle_alpha   90.00
_cell.angle_beta   90.00
_cell.angle_gamma   90.00
#
_symmetry.space_group_name_H-M   'P 1'
#
loop_
_entity.id
_entity.type
_entity.pdbx_description
1 polymer ?
#
loop_
_entity_poly.entity_id
_entity_poly.type
_entity_poly.pdbx_seq_one_letter_code
_entity_poly.pdbx_strand_id
1 'polypeptide(L)'
;MTGNPTPEAGSARHRIIVMGVSGCGKTTIGDLVARELGVPFLDGDSLHPLENVAKMAAGTPLTDEDRWPWLATVGSELAAAKDGLVLACSALRRSYRDAIRAQAPDTVFLHLHGSKDVLKARTEGRSGHFMPPALLESQLATLEPLEADEPGVVVDIAAPVDQVVAEALAGIAAAVTAAVGSPTAGAAGTPGRQFDVDLQAAPFNLDGDAVAWVESTLAGMSLEEKIGQLFINHNNDYSPEYIDGVLDNFHVGGMRYRPGPSVAVQEHIRYAQARSRIPLLVASNPEMGGAGSCDDGTFVSTHLQAGSHPDKSIAKQMGQVAGVETAALGCNWAFAPIVDIHYNWRNTVISTRSFGNTPEIVVERAKEYFGGISESPTVCAIKHFPGDGVDERDQHVVTSYNTLGYEEWNRTYGHVYREMIRHGVQSIMIGHIGAPELSRHFRPGLADADILPATLSPELLQDLLRGELGFNGLILTDASQMVGLTQAMKRKDLVPATIAAGCDMFLFFRNPAEDFGYMLDGYKSGVFTERRLHDALRRILALKASLGLHVKPVAELVPPVEALAVIGSEGHRAIAAEIADKTVTLVKDTANNLPIRPETHQRIRLYGISGGSDFTRADPLAYLDTVKEELEDAGFEVHVFKTADQRAAAGETGVNFMSVISEEATGDYADKYDAAFVFANVKGFAQEAAIRIKWSTPMAAEIPWYVTEVPTVFVSLNQPNHLIDVPMVKTAINAHAGSREAIRATIQKIMGKSEFQGTFNDNVFCDSFDTRL
;
A
#
# COMPACT_ATOMS: atom_id res chain seq x y z
N MET A 1 -43.93 7.13 36.10
CA MET A 1 -44.27 5.89 35.37
C MET A 1 -42.98 5.32 34.85
N THR A 2 -42.68 4.10 35.26
CA THR A 2 -41.44 3.36 35.04
C THR A 2 -41.42 2.76 33.63
N GLY A 3 -40.43 3.11 32.82
CA GLY A 3 -40.18 2.48 31.52
C GLY A 3 -38.77 1.87 31.52
N ASN A 4 -38.72 0.54 31.53
CA ASN A 4 -37.49 -0.24 31.39
C ASN A 4 -36.85 -0.04 30.00
N PRO A 5 -35.52 -0.01 29.88
CA PRO A 5 -34.86 -0.14 28.59
C PRO A 5 -34.91 -1.61 28.12
N THR A 6 -35.31 -1.80 26.86
CA THR A 6 -35.16 -3.05 26.10
C THR A 6 -33.68 -3.36 25.85
N PRO A 7 -33.23 -4.63 25.92
CA PRO A 7 -31.85 -5.00 25.62
C PRO A 7 -31.61 -5.03 24.09
N GLU A 8 -30.51 -4.44 23.65
CA GLU A 8 -29.97 -4.60 22.30
C GLU A 8 -29.56 -6.05 22.05
N ALA A 9 -29.83 -6.56 20.84
CA ALA A 9 -29.42 -7.89 20.40
C ALA A 9 -27.89 -7.93 20.17
N GLY A 10 -27.14 -8.38 21.17
CA GLY A 10 -25.68 -8.51 21.11
C GLY A 10 -25.23 -9.71 20.27
N SER A 11 -24.05 -9.61 19.65
CA SER A 11 -23.32 -10.77 19.13
C SER A 11 -23.19 -11.79 20.26
N ALA A 12 -23.39 -13.08 19.97
CA ALA A 12 -23.28 -14.13 20.97
C ALA A 12 -21.90 -14.07 21.62
N ARG A 13 -21.85 -13.78 22.92
CA ARG A 13 -20.61 -13.63 23.68
C ARG A 13 -20.11 -15.03 24.02
N HIS A 14 -19.02 -15.46 23.40
CA HIS A 14 -18.50 -16.81 23.58
C HIS A 14 -17.52 -16.87 24.77
N ARG A 15 -18.03 -17.15 25.98
CA ARG A 15 -17.23 -17.47 27.16
C ARG A 15 -17.22 -18.98 27.35
N ILE A 16 -16.10 -19.62 27.04
CA ILE A 16 -16.03 -21.07 26.94
C ILE A 16 -14.92 -21.62 27.83
N ILE A 17 -15.26 -22.61 28.64
CA ILE A 17 -14.28 -23.44 29.34
C ILE A 17 -14.05 -24.72 28.52
N VAL A 18 -12.80 -24.95 28.12
CA VAL A 18 -12.37 -26.24 27.57
C VAL A 18 -11.88 -27.11 28.71
N MET A 19 -12.68 -28.10 29.10
CA MET A 19 -12.41 -29.01 30.21
C MET A 19 -12.14 -30.44 29.75
N GLY A 20 -11.51 -31.20 30.64
CA GLY A 20 -11.17 -32.60 30.44
C GLY A 20 -9.93 -32.97 31.26
N VAL A 21 -9.72 -34.27 31.48
CA VAL A 21 -8.55 -34.75 32.23
C VAL A 21 -7.25 -34.44 31.49
N SER A 22 -6.11 -34.55 32.15
CA SER A 22 -4.85 -34.27 31.47
C SER A 22 -4.57 -35.27 30.35
N GLY A 23 -3.87 -34.79 29.31
CA GLY A 23 -3.62 -35.56 28.09
C GLY A 23 -4.76 -35.54 27.07
N CYS A 24 -5.93 -34.95 27.37
CA CYS A 24 -7.05 -34.92 26.41
C CYS A 24 -6.90 -33.86 25.29
N GLY A 25 -5.95 -32.94 25.40
CA GLY A 25 -5.66 -31.95 24.36
C GLY A 25 -6.28 -30.55 24.57
N LYS A 26 -6.68 -30.18 25.80
CA LYS A 26 -7.32 -28.88 26.12
C LYS A 26 -6.63 -27.66 25.52
N THR A 27 -5.31 -27.54 25.65
CA THR A 27 -4.56 -26.39 25.12
C THR A 27 -4.63 -26.32 23.60
N THR A 28 -4.43 -27.46 22.92
CA THR A 28 -4.43 -27.54 21.46
C THR A 28 -5.83 -27.33 20.87
N ILE A 29 -6.84 -28.03 21.39
CA ILE A 29 -8.21 -27.89 20.91
C ILE A 29 -8.77 -26.52 21.31
N GLY A 30 -8.43 -26.01 22.50
CA GLY A 30 -8.86 -24.70 22.96
C GLY A 30 -8.30 -23.56 22.13
N ASP A 31 -7.01 -23.58 21.78
CA ASP A 31 -6.40 -22.59 20.88
C ASP A 31 -7.04 -22.63 19.48
N LEU A 32 -7.28 -23.82 18.93
CA LEU A 32 -7.95 -23.96 17.63
C LEU A 32 -9.40 -23.48 17.67
N VAL A 33 -10.18 -23.87 18.69
CA VAL A 33 -11.56 -23.41 18.87
C VAL A 33 -11.62 -21.89 19.08
N ALA A 34 -10.68 -21.31 19.84
CA ALA A 34 -10.59 -19.88 20.04
C ALA A 34 -10.37 -19.11 18.73
N ARG A 35 -9.46 -19.62 17.88
CA ARG A 35 -9.18 -19.06 16.55
C ARG A 35 -10.42 -19.09 15.66
N GLU A 36 -11.11 -20.22 15.62
CA GLU A 36 -12.33 -20.40 14.82
C GLU A 36 -13.50 -19.52 15.32
N LEU A 37 -13.58 -19.29 16.63
CA LEU A 37 -14.57 -18.39 17.23
C LEU A 37 -14.15 -16.92 17.24
N GLY A 38 -12.92 -16.60 16.83
CA GLY A 38 -12.39 -15.24 16.79
C GLY A 38 -12.26 -14.58 18.17
N VAL A 39 -12.04 -15.37 19.23
CA VAL A 39 -11.85 -14.89 20.60
C VAL A 39 -10.46 -15.26 21.14
N PRO A 40 -9.92 -14.55 22.15
CA PRO A 40 -8.64 -14.93 22.74
C PRO A 40 -8.65 -16.34 23.36
N PHE A 41 -7.47 -16.96 23.39
CA PHE A 41 -7.23 -18.21 24.13
C PHE A 41 -6.39 -17.94 25.38
N LEU A 42 -6.75 -18.55 26.51
CA LEU A 42 -5.96 -18.54 27.75
C LEU A 42 -5.82 -19.95 28.32
N ASP A 43 -4.59 -20.36 28.63
CA ASP A 43 -4.35 -21.62 29.33
C ASP A 43 -4.46 -21.40 30.85
N GLY A 44 -5.45 -22.02 31.50
CA GLY A 44 -5.70 -21.88 32.92
C GLY A 44 -4.56 -22.40 33.80
N ASP A 45 -3.68 -23.26 33.27
CA ASP A 45 -2.49 -23.69 34.01
C ASP A 45 -1.53 -22.52 34.30
N SER A 46 -1.56 -21.46 33.47
CA SER A 46 -0.78 -20.22 33.68
C SER A 46 -1.30 -19.36 34.84
N LEU A 47 -2.51 -19.62 35.32
CA LEU A 47 -3.18 -18.88 36.39
C LEU A 47 -2.98 -19.51 37.78
N HIS A 48 -2.26 -20.63 37.87
CA HIS A 48 -1.99 -21.27 39.16
C HIS A 48 -1.02 -20.45 40.03
N PRO A 49 -1.26 -20.37 41.35
CA PRO A 49 -0.25 -19.83 42.26
C PRO A 49 0.98 -20.75 42.29
N LEU A 50 2.16 -20.17 42.58
CA LEU A 50 3.44 -20.88 42.59
C LEU A 50 3.43 -22.14 43.48
N GLU A 51 2.68 -22.11 44.59
CA GLU A 51 2.52 -23.25 45.50
C GLU A 51 1.82 -24.45 44.84
N ASN A 52 0.80 -24.19 44.01
CA ASN A 52 0.09 -25.23 43.28
C ASN A 52 0.97 -25.84 42.17
N VAL A 53 1.73 -25.00 41.48
CA VAL A 53 2.71 -25.44 40.48
C VAL A 53 3.75 -26.35 41.13
N ALA A 54 4.27 -25.99 42.32
CA ALA A 54 5.24 -26.79 43.05
C ALA A 54 4.68 -28.15 43.52
N LYS A 55 3.43 -28.20 44.02
CA LYS A 55 2.76 -29.45 44.41
C LYS A 55 2.58 -30.40 43.23
N MET A 56 2.09 -29.90 42.11
CA MET A 56 1.90 -30.69 40.89
C MET A 56 3.24 -31.16 40.33
N ALA A 57 4.28 -30.32 40.38
CA ALA A 57 5.64 -30.69 40.00
C ALA A 57 6.23 -31.84 40.82
N ALA A 58 5.90 -31.90 42.11
CA ALA A 58 6.28 -32.98 43.00
C ALA A 58 5.41 -34.24 42.86
N GLY A 59 4.48 -34.28 41.89
CA GLY A 59 3.56 -35.41 41.70
C GLY A 59 2.46 -35.50 42.77
N THR A 60 2.28 -34.46 43.57
CA THR A 60 1.24 -34.39 44.61
C THR A 60 -0.03 -33.79 44.00
N PRO A 61 -1.17 -34.52 43.99
CA PRO A 61 -2.44 -33.96 43.52
C PRO A 61 -2.86 -32.77 44.39
N LEU A 62 -3.37 -31.70 43.76
CA LEU A 62 -3.97 -30.59 44.49
C LEU A 62 -5.20 -31.08 45.28
N THR A 63 -5.54 -30.42 46.40
CA THR A 63 -6.81 -30.59 47.13
C THR A 63 -7.87 -29.58 46.65
N ASP A 64 -9.10 -29.66 47.14
CA ASP A 64 -10.13 -28.65 46.84
C ASP A 64 -9.73 -27.27 47.38
N GLU A 65 -9.16 -27.22 48.60
CA GLU A 65 -8.63 -26.00 49.22
C GLU A 65 -7.57 -25.32 48.34
N ASP A 66 -6.71 -26.11 47.69
CA ASP A 66 -5.71 -25.61 46.74
C ASP A 66 -6.34 -25.03 45.46
N ARG A 67 -7.51 -25.55 45.04
CA ARG A 67 -8.15 -25.18 43.77
C ARG A 67 -9.07 -23.97 43.88
N TRP A 68 -9.69 -23.70 45.03
CA TRP A 68 -10.66 -22.62 45.15
C TRP A 68 -10.12 -21.23 44.75
N PRO A 69 -8.92 -20.81 45.18
CA PRO A 69 -8.38 -19.52 44.75
C PRO A 69 -8.12 -19.45 43.25
N TRP A 70 -7.63 -20.54 42.66
CA TRP A 70 -7.35 -20.62 41.22
C TRP A 70 -8.63 -20.61 40.37
N LEU A 71 -9.66 -21.36 40.77
CA LEU A 71 -10.96 -21.34 40.09
C LEU A 71 -11.64 -19.98 40.18
N ALA A 72 -11.42 -19.25 41.29
CA ALA A 72 -11.88 -17.88 41.42
C ALA A 72 -11.20 -16.95 40.39
N THR A 73 -9.88 -17.07 40.21
CA THR A 73 -9.14 -16.33 39.16
C THR A 73 -9.65 -16.68 37.76
N VAL A 74 -9.85 -17.97 37.45
CA VAL A 74 -10.40 -18.42 36.16
C VAL A 74 -11.75 -17.78 35.89
N GLY A 75 -12.68 -17.82 36.85
CA GLY A 75 -14.00 -17.18 36.71
C GLY A 75 -13.93 -15.67 36.51
N SER A 76 -12.99 -15.00 37.20
CA SER A 76 -12.76 -13.55 37.06
C SER A 76 -12.23 -13.18 35.66
N GLU A 77 -11.30 -13.95 35.11
CA GLU A 77 -10.76 -13.72 33.75
C GLU A 77 -11.86 -13.89 32.68
N LEU A 78 -12.69 -14.93 32.80
CA LEU A 78 -13.86 -15.12 31.92
C LEU A 78 -14.87 -13.97 32.02
N ALA A 79 -15.13 -13.47 33.23
CA ALA A 79 -16.05 -12.35 33.45
C ALA A 79 -15.49 -11.02 32.91
N ALA A 80 -14.17 -10.81 33.02
CA ALA A 80 -13.49 -9.61 32.54
C ALA A 80 -13.42 -9.55 31.01
N ALA A 81 -13.40 -10.69 30.33
CA ALA A 81 -13.40 -10.77 28.87
C ALA A 81 -14.77 -10.36 28.28
N LYS A 82 -14.88 -9.08 27.92
CA LYS A 82 -16.12 -8.48 27.38
C LYS A 82 -16.49 -9.00 25.99
N ASP A 83 -15.49 -9.36 25.19
CA ASP A 83 -15.64 -9.79 23.79
C ASP A 83 -15.59 -11.33 23.61
N GLY A 84 -15.59 -12.08 24.71
CA GLY A 84 -15.46 -13.55 24.72
C GLY A 84 -14.06 -14.04 25.03
N LEU A 85 -13.95 -15.29 25.47
CA LEU A 85 -12.69 -15.95 25.85
C LEU A 85 -12.89 -17.46 25.82
N VAL A 86 -11.96 -18.18 25.19
CA VAL A 86 -11.83 -19.64 25.34
C VAL A 86 -10.70 -19.90 26.34
N LEU A 87 -11.02 -20.58 27.43
CA LEU A 87 -10.07 -20.83 28.52
C LEU A 87 -9.96 -22.34 28.80
N ALA A 88 -8.75 -22.89 28.71
CA ALA A 88 -8.49 -24.29 29.07
C ALA A 88 -8.42 -24.44 30.60
N CYS A 89 -9.32 -25.22 31.21
CA CYS A 89 -9.36 -25.39 32.66
C CYS A 89 -9.79 -26.81 33.05
N SER A 90 -9.09 -27.42 34.01
CA SER A 90 -9.44 -28.72 34.58
C SER A 90 -10.61 -28.61 35.58
N ALA A 91 -11.74 -28.03 35.15
CA ALA A 91 -12.98 -27.87 35.93
C ALA A 91 -13.77 -29.20 36.03
N LEU A 92 -13.15 -30.22 36.63
CA LEU A 92 -13.61 -31.62 36.57
C LEU A 92 -14.83 -31.92 37.45
N ARG A 93 -15.09 -31.16 38.52
CA ARG A 93 -16.28 -31.30 39.38
C ARG A 93 -17.35 -30.26 39.05
N ARG A 94 -18.61 -30.59 39.29
CA ARG A 94 -19.73 -29.64 39.20
C ARG A 94 -19.50 -28.43 40.10
N SER A 95 -19.05 -28.63 41.34
CA SER A 95 -18.77 -27.53 42.27
C SER A 95 -17.69 -26.55 41.75
N TYR A 96 -16.76 -27.01 40.91
CA TYR A 96 -15.77 -26.14 40.28
C TYR A 96 -16.39 -25.32 39.13
N ARG A 97 -17.24 -25.97 38.33
CA ARG A 97 -17.98 -25.32 37.24
C ARG A 97 -18.97 -24.30 37.78
N ASP A 98 -19.62 -24.59 38.90
CA ASP A 98 -20.48 -23.66 39.63
C ASP A 98 -19.72 -22.44 40.15
N ALA A 99 -18.50 -22.63 40.68
CA ALA A 99 -17.66 -21.52 41.13
C ALA A 99 -17.25 -20.58 39.97
N ILE A 100 -17.00 -21.13 38.78
CA ILE A 100 -16.73 -20.35 37.57
C ILE A 100 -18.01 -19.62 37.10
N ARG A 101 -19.15 -20.34 37.02
CA ARG A 101 -20.45 -19.77 36.62
C ARG A 101 -20.98 -18.71 37.58
N ALA A 102 -20.64 -18.80 38.86
CA ALA A 102 -20.99 -17.77 39.84
C ALA A 102 -20.40 -16.39 39.49
N GLN A 103 -19.28 -16.36 38.77
CA GLN A 103 -18.65 -15.14 38.26
C GLN A 103 -19.00 -14.83 36.80
N ALA A 104 -19.12 -15.87 35.96
CA ALA A 104 -19.49 -15.76 34.54
C ALA A 104 -20.69 -16.67 34.21
N PRO A 105 -21.95 -16.23 34.46
CA PRO A 105 -23.14 -17.08 34.37
C PRO A 105 -23.45 -17.64 32.98
N ASP A 106 -22.95 -16.99 31.93
CA ASP A 106 -23.11 -17.35 30.51
C ASP A 106 -22.01 -18.29 29.98
N THR A 107 -21.20 -18.89 30.88
CA THR A 107 -20.12 -19.82 30.50
C THR A 107 -20.67 -21.11 29.89
N VAL A 108 -20.10 -21.50 28.75
CA VAL A 108 -20.35 -22.79 28.07
C VAL A 108 -19.17 -23.75 28.27
N PHE A 109 -19.44 -25.01 28.57
CA PHE A 109 -18.41 -26.03 28.82
C PHE A 109 -18.21 -26.93 27.59
N LEU A 110 -17.01 -26.92 27.02
CA LEU A 110 -16.55 -27.91 26.05
C LEU A 110 -15.80 -29.01 26.80
N HIS A 111 -16.41 -30.18 26.98
CA HIS A 111 -15.79 -31.32 27.63
C HIS A 111 -15.15 -32.28 26.62
N LEU A 112 -13.83 -32.30 26.58
CA LEU A 112 -13.04 -33.24 25.80
C LEU A 112 -12.94 -34.59 26.54
N HIS A 113 -13.73 -35.55 26.08
CA HIS A 113 -13.85 -36.88 26.66
C HIS A 113 -13.03 -37.90 25.88
N GLY A 114 -12.39 -38.85 26.56
CA GLY A 114 -11.72 -39.98 25.93
C GLY A 114 -11.69 -41.19 26.85
N SER A 115 -11.68 -42.39 26.26
CA SER A 115 -11.51 -43.61 27.04
C SER A 115 -10.14 -43.64 27.74
N LYS A 116 -10.04 -44.41 28.83
CA LYS A 116 -8.78 -44.57 29.58
C LYS A 116 -7.62 -45.02 28.68
N ASP A 117 -7.90 -45.88 27.70
CA ASP A 117 -6.91 -46.38 26.76
C ASP A 117 -6.45 -45.29 25.77
N VAL A 118 -7.37 -44.46 25.27
CA VAL A 118 -7.05 -43.32 24.38
C VAL A 118 -6.20 -42.28 25.10
N LEU A 119 -6.57 -41.93 26.35
CA LEU A 119 -5.85 -40.96 27.17
C LEU A 119 -4.46 -41.45 27.55
N LYS A 120 -4.32 -42.73 27.88
CA LYS A 120 -3.03 -43.35 28.19
C LYS A 120 -2.11 -43.36 26.96
N ALA A 121 -2.62 -43.78 25.79
CA ALA A 121 -1.87 -43.78 24.54
C ALA A 121 -1.37 -42.38 24.14
N ARG A 122 -2.22 -41.34 24.32
CA ARG A 122 -1.85 -39.93 24.03
C ARG A 122 -0.83 -39.36 25.01
N THR A 123 -0.81 -39.86 26.25
CA THR A 123 0.13 -39.41 27.29
C THR A 123 1.50 -40.11 27.14
N GLU A 124 1.53 -41.37 26.72
CA GLU A 124 2.75 -42.15 26.48
C GLU A 124 3.52 -41.71 25.21
N GLY A 125 2.83 -41.12 24.22
CA GLY A 125 3.43 -40.66 22.96
C GLY A 125 4.14 -39.30 22.99
N ARG A 126 4.25 -38.63 24.16
CA ARG A 126 4.92 -37.31 24.28
C ARG A 126 6.36 -37.44 24.78
N SER A 127 7.33 -36.98 24.00
CA SER A 127 8.71 -36.78 24.46
C SER A 127 8.84 -35.44 25.20
N GLY A 128 8.74 -35.48 26.53
CA GLY A 128 8.92 -34.32 27.41
C GLY A 128 8.21 -34.51 28.74
N HIS A 129 8.96 -34.43 29.85
CA HIS A 129 8.48 -34.67 31.22
C HIS A 129 7.31 -33.77 31.62
N PHE A 130 6.15 -34.34 32.02
CA PHE A 130 5.32 -33.91 33.18
C PHE A 130 3.97 -34.68 33.30
N MET A 131 3.93 -35.99 33.58
CA MET A 131 2.80 -36.56 34.34
C MET A 131 3.04 -38.03 34.75
N PRO A 132 3.13 -38.34 36.05
CA PRO A 132 3.00 -39.71 36.55
C PRO A 132 1.63 -40.32 36.20
N PRO A 133 1.53 -41.61 35.81
CA PRO A 133 0.25 -42.30 35.56
C PRO A 133 -0.77 -42.18 36.71
N ALA A 134 -0.29 -42.02 37.95
CA ALA A 134 -1.13 -41.85 39.14
C ALA A 134 -2.00 -40.57 39.13
N LEU A 135 -1.55 -39.50 38.44
CA LEU A 135 -2.32 -38.25 38.33
C LEU A 135 -3.50 -38.38 37.36
N LEU A 136 -3.36 -39.17 36.29
CA LEU A 136 -4.47 -39.45 35.37
C LEU A 136 -5.62 -40.21 36.07
N GLU A 137 -5.28 -41.23 36.88
CA GLU A 137 -6.28 -41.96 37.68
C GLU A 137 -7.02 -41.03 38.66
N SER A 138 -6.29 -40.13 39.32
CA SER A 138 -6.89 -39.17 40.26
C SER A 138 -7.86 -38.21 39.57
N GLN A 139 -7.55 -37.75 38.36
CA GLN A 139 -8.41 -36.85 37.59
C GLN A 139 -9.63 -37.56 37.00
N LEU A 140 -9.47 -38.80 36.54
CA LEU A 140 -10.59 -39.65 36.12
C LEU A 140 -11.55 -39.93 37.29
N ALA A 141 -11.03 -40.15 38.50
CA ALA A 141 -11.85 -40.31 39.71
C ALA A 141 -12.52 -39.00 40.18
N THR A 142 -11.98 -37.85 39.77
CA THR A 142 -12.51 -36.51 40.11
C THR A 142 -13.53 -36.01 39.08
N LEU A 143 -13.51 -36.54 37.86
CA LEU A 143 -14.38 -36.11 36.76
C LEU A 143 -15.84 -36.47 37.02
N GLU A 144 -16.67 -35.45 37.14
CA GLU A 144 -18.13 -35.52 37.16
C GLU A 144 -18.65 -35.08 35.77
N PRO A 145 -19.49 -35.90 35.10
CA PRO A 145 -20.09 -35.53 33.81
C PRO A 145 -20.84 -34.19 33.85
N LEU A 146 -21.01 -33.56 32.69
CA LEU A 146 -21.88 -32.39 32.56
C LEU A 146 -23.34 -32.82 32.79
N GLU A 147 -24.06 -32.07 33.64
CA GLU A 147 -25.49 -32.24 33.85
C GLU A 147 -26.33 -31.38 32.89
N ALA A 148 -27.63 -31.65 32.81
CA ALA A 148 -28.52 -31.01 31.84
C ALA A 148 -28.69 -29.49 32.02
N ASP A 149 -28.42 -28.97 33.21
CA ASP A 149 -28.45 -27.54 33.54
C ASP A 149 -27.08 -26.84 33.35
N GLU A 150 -26.10 -27.55 32.79
CA GLU A 150 -24.78 -27.01 32.46
C GLU A 150 -24.68 -26.80 30.94
N PRO A 151 -24.75 -25.55 30.46
CA PRO A 151 -24.60 -25.26 29.04
C PRO A 151 -23.26 -25.79 28.53
N GLY A 152 -23.27 -26.77 27.65
CA GLY A 152 -22.03 -27.42 27.23
C GLY A 152 -22.23 -28.56 26.25
N VAL A 153 -21.11 -29.06 25.74
CA VAL A 153 -21.04 -30.20 24.82
C VAL A 153 -19.91 -31.12 25.25
N VAL A 154 -20.12 -32.42 25.09
CA VAL A 154 -19.09 -33.45 25.24
C VAL A 154 -18.63 -33.89 23.85
N VAL A 155 -17.33 -33.85 23.58
CA VAL A 155 -16.72 -34.27 22.31
C VAL A 155 -15.74 -35.40 22.56
N ASP A 156 -15.86 -36.48 21.77
CA ASP A 156 -14.95 -37.62 21.87
C ASP A 156 -13.63 -37.29 21.17
N ILE A 157 -12.54 -37.36 21.92
CA ILE A 157 -11.21 -37.05 21.42
C ILE A 157 -10.61 -38.19 20.60
N ALA A 158 -11.24 -39.37 20.47
CA ALA A 158 -10.70 -40.48 19.68
C ALA A 158 -10.53 -40.14 18.19
N ALA A 159 -11.27 -39.17 17.67
CA ALA A 159 -11.20 -38.69 16.30
C ALA A 159 -9.94 -37.82 16.01
N PRO A 160 -9.60 -37.61 14.72
CA PRO A 160 -8.63 -36.61 14.28
C PRO A 160 -8.97 -35.19 14.77
N VAL A 161 -7.95 -34.35 14.95
CA VAL A 161 -8.06 -33.02 15.58
C VAL A 161 -9.05 -32.09 14.86
N ASP A 162 -9.04 -32.09 13.53
CA ASP A 162 -9.95 -31.32 12.69
C ASP A 162 -11.41 -31.70 12.92
N GLN A 163 -11.71 -33.00 13.07
CA GLN A 163 -13.06 -33.48 13.38
C GLN A 163 -13.48 -33.11 14.80
N VAL A 164 -12.57 -33.23 15.77
CA VAL A 164 -12.82 -32.81 17.16
C VAL A 164 -13.13 -31.32 17.25
N VAL A 165 -12.41 -30.47 16.49
CA VAL A 165 -12.67 -29.01 16.44
C VAL A 165 -14.01 -28.72 15.78
N ALA A 166 -14.34 -29.38 14.66
CA ALA A 166 -15.62 -29.20 13.99
C ALA A 166 -16.81 -29.60 14.88
N GLU A 167 -16.72 -30.74 15.56
CA GLU A 167 -17.73 -31.20 16.53
C GLU A 167 -17.84 -30.25 17.73
N ALA A 168 -16.71 -29.76 18.23
CA ALA A 168 -16.68 -28.78 19.32
C ALA A 168 -17.41 -27.48 18.92
N LEU A 169 -17.12 -26.91 17.76
CA LEU A 169 -17.74 -25.68 17.28
C LEU A 169 -19.24 -25.84 17.06
N ALA A 170 -19.66 -26.95 16.43
CA ALA A 170 -21.07 -27.26 16.23
C ALA A 170 -21.82 -27.42 17.57
N GLY A 171 -21.20 -28.12 18.52
CA GLY A 171 -21.73 -28.31 19.86
C GLY A 171 -21.83 -27.03 20.69
N ILE A 172 -20.80 -26.18 20.62
CA ILE A 172 -20.79 -24.85 21.26
C ILE A 172 -21.89 -23.97 20.67
N ALA A 173 -22.00 -23.91 19.34
CA ALA A 173 -23.05 -23.14 18.67
C ALA A 173 -24.45 -23.62 19.07
N ALA A 174 -24.67 -24.94 19.18
CA ALA A 174 -25.93 -25.51 19.64
C ALA A 174 -26.21 -25.18 21.12
N ALA A 175 -25.20 -25.27 22.00
CA ALA A 175 -25.34 -24.95 23.42
C ALA A 175 -25.62 -23.46 23.66
N VAL A 176 -25.01 -22.57 22.86
CA VAL A 176 -25.25 -21.11 22.89
C VAL A 176 -26.64 -20.77 22.32
N THR A 177 -27.08 -21.47 21.27
CA THR A 177 -28.39 -21.27 20.63
C THR A 177 -29.54 -21.84 21.47
N ALA A 178 -29.33 -22.94 22.20
CA ALA A 178 -30.31 -23.47 23.16
C ALA A 178 -30.57 -22.50 24.33
N ALA A 179 -29.61 -21.62 24.62
CA ALA A 179 -29.75 -20.54 25.61
C ALA A 179 -30.43 -19.27 25.04
N VAL A 180 -30.49 -19.09 23.72
CA VAL A 180 -31.04 -17.90 23.04
C VAL A 180 -31.79 -18.32 21.76
N GLY A 181 -33.13 -18.37 21.82
CA GLY A 181 -34.00 -18.92 20.77
C GLY A 181 -33.81 -18.34 19.35
N SER A 182 -33.91 -19.21 18.34
CA SER A 182 -33.61 -18.99 16.91
C SER A 182 -34.75 -18.31 16.10
N PRO A 183 -34.47 -17.72 14.91
CA PRO A 183 -34.89 -18.39 13.66
C PRO A 183 -34.05 -18.16 12.35
N THR A 184 -33.93 -19.26 11.58
CA THR A 184 -34.08 -19.54 10.12
C THR A 184 -33.50 -18.69 8.98
N ALA A 185 -33.04 -19.45 7.96
CA ALA A 185 -32.31 -19.11 6.74
C ALA A 185 -33.13 -18.55 5.55
N GLY A 186 -32.43 -17.80 4.67
CA GLY A 186 -32.82 -17.46 3.31
C GLY A 186 -31.60 -16.97 2.52
N ALA A 187 -31.40 -17.49 1.30
CA ALA A 187 -30.24 -17.22 0.46
C ALA A 187 -30.16 -15.73 0.02
N ALA A 188 -29.15 -15.05 0.52
CA ALA A 188 -28.53 -13.82 0.01
C ALA A 188 -27.11 -13.79 0.62
N GLY A 189 -26.13 -13.23 -0.09
CA GLY A 189 -24.73 -13.21 0.37
C GLY A 189 -24.61 -12.79 1.83
N THR A 190 -23.74 -13.47 2.58
CA THR A 190 -23.45 -13.16 3.98
C THR A 190 -23.29 -11.65 4.13
N PRO A 191 -24.08 -10.94 4.96
CA PRO A 191 -23.85 -9.54 5.19
C PRO A 191 -22.44 -9.42 5.79
N GLY A 192 -21.54 -8.81 5.02
CA GLY A 192 -20.15 -8.66 5.39
C GLY A 192 -20.02 -8.00 6.76
N ARG A 193 -19.00 -8.40 7.51
CA ARG A 193 -18.61 -7.71 8.74
C ARG A 193 -18.25 -6.27 8.33
N GLN A 194 -19.10 -5.31 8.71
CA GLN A 194 -19.00 -3.95 8.20
C GLN A 194 -18.41 -3.05 9.29
N PHE A 195 -17.34 -2.33 8.96
CA PHE A 195 -16.53 -1.54 9.89
C PHE A 195 -16.90 -0.06 9.78
N ASP A 196 -17.87 0.37 10.59
CA ASP A 196 -18.28 1.77 10.62
C ASP A 196 -17.13 2.67 11.10
N VAL A 197 -17.05 3.91 10.58
CA VAL A 197 -15.99 4.87 10.95
C VAL A 197 -16.01 5.23 12.43
N ASP A 198 -14.83 5.34 13.03
CA ASP A 198 -14.63 6.08 14.27
C ASP A 198 -14.03 7.46 13.92
N LEU A 199 -14.83 8.52 14.08
CA LEU A 199 -14.46 9.88 13.76
C LEU A 199 -13.41 10.47 14.72
N GLN A 200 -13.32 9.93 15.95
CA GLN A 200 -12.43 10.44 16.99
C GLN A 200 -11.12 9.65 17.06
N ALA A 201 -11.10 8.43 16.51
CA ALA A 201 -9.88 7.67 16.37
C ALA A 201 -8.97 8.21 15.25
N ALA A 202 -7.70 7.78 15.29
CA ALA A 202 -6.79 7.96 14.17
C ALA A 202 -7.38 7.33 12.89
N PRO A 203 -7.16 7.93 11.71
CA PRO A 203 -6.28 9.08 11.47
C PRO A 203 -6.97 10.44 11.58
N PHE A 204 -8.28 10.51 11.83
CA PHE A 204 -9.03 11.76 11.81
C PHE A 204 -8.86 12.60 13.07
N ASN A 205 -8.87 11.94 14.24
CA ASN A 205 -8.67 12.58 15.55
C ASN A 205 -9.58 13.80 15.79
N LEU A 206 -10.86 13.72 15.38
CA LEU A 206 -11.78 14.85 15.48
C LEU A 206 -12.23 15.11 16.93
N ASP A 207 -12.37 16.39 17.27
CA ASP A 207 -13.03 16.82 18.50
C ASP A 207 -14.57 16.80 18.36
N GLY A 208 -15.28 17.10 19.45
CA GLY A 208 -16.74 17.07 19.48
C GLY A 208 -17.41 18.05 18.52
N ASP A 209 -16.80 19.22 18.29
CA ASP A 209 -17.35 20.25 17.41
C ASP A 209 -17.19 19.85 15.93
N ALA A 210 -16.03 19.30 15.57
CA ALA A 210 -15.79 18.75 14.24
C ALA A 210 -16.70 17.54 13.95
N VAL A 211 -16.91 16.65 14.92
CA VAL A 211 -17.87 15.53 14.79
C VAL A 211 -19.30 16.07 14.58
N ALA A 212 -19.71 17.09 15.34
CA ALA A 212 -21.02 17.71 15.16
C ALA A 212 -21.15 18.36 13.78
N TRP A 213 -20.08 18.97 13.25
CA TRP A 213 -20.07 19.49 11.89
C TRP A 213 -20.24 18.39 10.84
N VAL A 214 -19.56 17.24 11.00
CA VAL A 214 -19.70 16.09 10.08
C VAL A 214 -21.15 15.62 10.03
N GLU A 215 -21.76 15.32 11.18
CA GLU A 215 -23.13 14.79 11.23
C GLU A 215 -24.18 15.81 10.77
N SER A 216 -24.05 17.07 11.16
CA SER A 216 -25.00 18.12 10.74
C SER A 216 -24.88 18.43 9.25
N THR A 217 -23.66 18.44 8.69
CA THR A 217 -23.44 18.59 7.26
C THR A 217 -24.08 17.44 6.50
N LEU A 218 -23.82 16.19 6.91
CA LEU A 218 -24.38 14.98 6.28
C LEU A 218 -25.92 14.97 6.32
N ALA A 219 -26.52 15.35 7.46
CA ALA A 219 -27.96 15.43 7.61
C ALA A 219 -28.60 16.50 6.72
N GLY A 220 -27.86 17.58 6.42
CA GLY A 220 -28.30 18.67 5.56
C GLY A 220 -28.09 18.45 4.06
N MET A 221 -27.52 17.31 3.63
CA MET A 221 -27.27 17.03 2.20
C MET A 221 -28.50 16.45 1.51
N SER A 222 -28.78 16.89 0.29
CA SER A 222 -29.68 16.17 -0.62
C SER A 222 -29.07 14.83 -1.04
N LEU A 223 -29.88 13.93 -1.62
CA LEU A 223 -29.36 12.67 -2.14
C LEU A 223 -28.33 12.90 -3.25
N GLU A 224 -28.58 13.85 -4.15
CA GLU A 224 -27.67 14.21 -5.23
C GLU A 224 -26.34 14.74 -4.70
N GLU A 225 -26.36 15.57 -3.66
CA GLU A 225 -25.14 16.04 -3.01
C GLU A 225 -24.38 14.89 -2.34
N LYS A 226 -25.09 13.96 -1.66
CA LYS A 226 -24.51 12.75 -1.08
C LYS A 226 -23.82 11.90 -2.14
N ILE A 227 -24.46 11.65 -3.29
CA ILE A 227 -23.84 10.91 -4.39
C ILE A 227 -22.65 11.70 -4.98
N GLY A 228 -22.78 13.01 -5.13
CA GLY A 228 -21.73 13.89 -5.64
C GLY A 228 -20.45 13.83 -4.81
N GLN A 229 -20.56 13.82 -3.48
CA GLN A 229 -19.40 13.74 -2.61
C GLN A 229 -18.57 12.46 -2.78
N LEU A 230 -19.12 11.40 -3.34
CA LEU A 230 -18.36 10.18 -3.65
C LEU A 230 -17.39 10.37 -4.82
N PHE A 231 -17.48 11.46 -5.58
CA PHE A 231 -16.66 11.66 -6.77
C PHE A 231 -15.51 12.65 -6.55
N ILE A 232 -14.39 12.33 -7.21
CA ILE A 232 -13.26 13.25 -7.42
C ILE A 232 -13.21 13.55 -8.92
N ASN A 233 -13.48 14.78 -9.35
CA ASN A 233 -13.42 15.13 -10.78
C ASN A 233 -11.98 15.41 -11.24
N HIS A 234 -11.65 15.09 -12.51
CA HIS A 234 -10.45 15.62 -13.15
C HIS A 234 -10.82 16.82 -14.01
N ASN A 235 -10.50 18.03 -13.55
CA ASN A 235 -10.81 19.26 -14.27
C ASN A 235 -9.88 19.40 -15.49
N ASN A 236 -10.42 19.15 -16.67
CA ASN A 236 -9.69 19.23 -17.95
C ASN A 236 -9.71 20.63 -18.58
N ASP A 237 -10.57 21.52 -18.08
CA ASP A 237 -10.71 22.92 -18.47
C ASP A 237 -10.73 23.77 -17.19
N TYR A 238 -10.19 24.99 -17.29
CA TYR A 238 -10.14 25.99 -16.21
C TYR A 238 -11.17 27.10 -16.40
N SER A 239 -12.01 27.03 -17.43
CA SER A 239 -13.08 28.00 -17.65
C SER A 239 -14.09 27.97 -16.48
N PRO A 240 -14.55 29.16 -16.01
CA PRO A 240 -15.62 29.26 -15.02
C PRO A 240 -16.86 28.45 -15.39
N GLU A 241 -17.26 28.46 -16.66
CA GLU A 241 -18.46 27.76 -17.15
C GLU A 241 -18.35 26.25 -17.00
N TYR A 242 -17.17 25.68 -17.27
CA TYR A 242 -16.92 24.26 -17.06
C TYR A 242 -17.02 23.90 -15.57
N ILE A 243 -16.43 24.73 -14.69
CA ILE A 243 -16.39 24.46 -13.26
C ILE A 243 -17.74 24.64 -12.59
N ASP A 244 -18.48 25.70 -12.91
CA ASP A 244 -19.88 25.85 -12.49
C ASP A 244 -20.69 24.63 -12.95
N GLY A 245 -20.50 24.18 -14.19
CA GLY A 245 -21.14 22.98 -14.72
C GLY A 245 -20.82 21.71 -13.93
N VAL A 246 -19.59 21.55 -13.42
CA VAL A 246 -19.22 20.40 -12.58
C VAL A 246 -19.81 20.51 -11.18
N LEU A 247 -19.67 21.68 -10.54
CA LEU A 247 -20.04 21.88 -9.14
C LEU A 247 -21.55 21.95 -8.93
N ASP A 248 -22.27 22.63 -9.82
CA ASP A 248 -23.71 22.83 -9.69
C ASP A 248 -24.52 21.58 -10.07
N ASN A 249 -24.00 20.73 -10.97
CA ASN A 249 -24.73 19.52 -11.42
C ASN A 249 -24.32 18.24 -10.70
N PHE A 250 -23.06 18.14 -10.23
CA PHE A 250 -22.53 16.89 -9.69
C PHE A 250 -22.00 17.01 -8.26
N HIS A 251 -21.92 18.21 -7.68
CA HIS A 251 -21.64 18.44 -6.26
C HIS A 251 -20.44 17.64 -5.73
N VAL A 252 -19.35 17.61 -6.51
CA VAL A 252 -18.22 16.70 -6.29
C VAL A 252 -17.57 16.88 -4.91
N GLY A 253 -17.08 15.78 -4.34
CA GLY A 253 -16.42 15.79 -3.02
C GLY A 253 -14.98 16.29 -3.07
N GLY A 254 -14.33 16.08 -4.22
CA GLY A 254 -12.99 16.57 -4.48
C GLY A 254 -12.71 16.79 -5.96
N MET A 255 -11.52 17.29 -6.24
CA MET A 255 -11.04 17.50 -7.60
C MET A 255 -9.53 17.29 -7.71
N ARG A 256 -9.10 16.91 -8.91
CA ARG A 256 -7.77 17.16 -9.47
C ARG A 256 -7.94 18.03 -10.70
N TYR A 257 -6.84 18.50 -11.27
CA TYR A 257 -6.80 19.37 -12.42
C TYR A 257 -5.74 18.87 -13.42
N ARG A 258 -5.92 19.20 -14.71
CA ARG A 258 -4.88 19.03 -15.73
C ARG A 258 -3.64 19.82 -15.30
N PRO A 259 -2.41 19.32 -15.49
CA PRO A 259 -1.20 20.11 -15.22
C PRO A 259 -1.18 21.46 -15.95
N GLY A 260 -0.57 22.45 -15.32
CA GLY A 260 -0.42 23.81 -15.82
C GLY A 260 0.52 24.64 -14.95
N PRO A 261 0.83 25.89 -15.35
CA PRO A 261 1.60 26.82 -14.52
C PRO A 261 0.92 27.10 -13.19
N SER A 262 1.71 27.23 -12.12
CA SER A 262 1.22 27.40 -10.74
C SER A 262 0.16 28.49 -10.56
N VAL A 263 0.33 29.65 -11.22
CA VAL A 263 -0.63 30.78 -11.16
C VAL A 263 -2.02 30.37 -11.67
N ALA A 264 -2.08 29.73 -12.84
CA ALA A 264 -3.35 29.31 -13.44
C ALA A 264 -4.01 28.21 -12.60
N VAL A 265 -3.20 27.28 -12.06
CA VAL A 265 -3.67 26.23 -11.15
C VAL A 265 -4.27 26.82 -9.86
N GLN A 266 -3.57 27.75 -9.21
CA GLN A 266 -4.04 28.35 -7.96
C GLN A 266 -5.32 29.19 -8.18
N GLU A 267 -5.40 29.93 -9.28
CA GLU A 267 -6.61 30.70 -9.64
C GLU A 267 -7.81 29.76 -9.84
N HIS A 268 -7.61 28.67 -10.57
CA HIS A 268 -8.61 27.63 -10.78
C HIS A 268 -9.11 27.00 -9.47
N ILE A 269 -8.19 26.62 -8.58
CA ILE A 269 -8.52 26.05 -7.26
C ILE A 269 -9.28 27.07 -6.42
N ARG A 270 -8.86 28.34 -6.42
CA ARG A 270 -9.55 29.41 -5.69
C ARG A 270 -10.98 29.60 -6.19
N TYR A 271 -11.17 29.62 -7.51
CA TYR A 271 -12.49 29.72 -8.10
C TYR A 271 -13.38 28.54 -7.68
N ALA A 272 -12.90 27.30 -7.81
CA ALA A 272 -13.65 26.11 -7.42
C ALA A 272 -14.02 26.09 -5.93
N GLN A 273 -13.10 26.45 -5.03
CA GLN A 273 -13.38 26.53 -3.59
C GLN A 273 -14.41 27.62 -3.28
N ALA A 274 -14.35 28.78 -3.94
CA ALA A 274 -15.30 29.88 -3.72
C ALA A 274 -16.73 29.56 -4.18
N ARG A 275 -16.89 28.61 -5.10
CA ARG A 275 -18.19 28.16 -5.64
C ARG A 275 -18.75 26.94 -4.91
N SER A 276 -17.95 26.27 -4.09
CA SER A 276 -18.32 25.02 -3.43
C SER A 276 -19.00 25.26 -2.08
N ARG A 277 -20.20 24.69 -1.88
CA ARG A 277 -20.93 24.75 -0.60
C ARG A 277 -20.20 24.01 0.53
N ILE A 278 -19.66 22.84 0.20
CA ILE A 278 -18.82 22.03 1.09
C ILE A 278 -17.40 22.12 0.54
N PRO A 279 -16.38 22.50 1.33
CA PRO A 279 -15.01 22.64 0.84
C PRO A 279 -14.52 21.39 0.11
N LEU A 280 -13.78 21.58 -0.97
CA LEU A 280 -13.26 20.48 -1.79
C LEU A 280 -11.98 19.90 -1.17
N LEU A 281 -11.84 18.58 -1.27
CA LEU A 281 -10.53 17.94 -1.26
C LEU A 281 -9.87 18.19 -2.63
N VAL A 282 -8.73 18.89 -2.64
CA VAL A 282 -8.03 19.28 -3.86
C VAL A 282 -6.73 18.49 -3.93
N ALA A 283 -6.71 17.55 -4.87
CA ALA A 283 -5.67 16.56 -5.00
C ALA A 283 -4.61 16.94 -6.05
N SER A 284 -3.36 16.55 -5.79
CA SER A 284 -2.26 16.54 -6.74
C SER A 284 -1.39 15.28 -6.58
N ASN A 285 -0.40 15.08 -7.45
CA ASN A 285 0.52 13.95 -7.39
C ASN A 285 1.96 14.42 -7.09
N PRO A 286 2.25 14.93 -5.88
CA PRO A 286 3.57 15.49 -5.56
C PRO A 286 4.61 14.39 -5.25
N GLU A 287 4.73 13.39 -6.13
CA GLU A 287 5.57 12.21 -5.90
C GLU A 287 7.07 12.53 -5.87
N MET A 288 7.50 13.67 -6.42
CA MET A 288 8.91 13.99 -6.69
C MET A 288 9.31 15.37 -6.17
N GLY A 289 8.67 15.85 -5.10
CA GLY A 289 8.69 17.26 -4.70
C GLY A 289 7.46 17.98 -5.24
N GLY A 290 7.59 19.22 -5.69
CA GLY A 290 6.48 19.93 -6.34
C GLY A 290 6.26 19.52 -7.80
N ALA A 291 7.24 18.88 -8.44
CA ALA A 291 7.05 18.26 -9.74
C ALA A 291 5.96 17.18 -9.67
N GLY A 292 4.90 17.37 -10.47
CA GLY A 292 3.67 16.57 -10.44
C GLY A 292 2.45 17.31 -9.86
N SER A 293 2.67 18.46 -9.21
CA SER A 293 1.60 19.38 -8.78
C SER A 293 1.35 20.52 -9.77
N CYS A 294 2.38 21.04 -10.43
CA CYS A 294 2.32 22.08 -11.47
C CYS A 294 3.54 22.03 -12.40
N ASP A 295 3.52 22.76 -13.51
CA ASP A 295 4.57 22.71 -14.55
C ASP A 295 5.90 23.33 -14.08
N ASP A 296 5.83 24.27 -13.15
CA ASP A 296 6.96 25.00 -12.56
C ASP A 296 7.41 24.44 -11.20
N GLY A 297 6.81 23.32 -10.76
CA GLY A 297 7.15 22.64 -9.51
C GLY A 297 8.57 22.07 -9.50
N THR A 298 9.23 22.12 -8.35
CA THR A 298 10.61 21.63 -8.21
C THR A 298 10.64 20.10 -8.27
N PHE A 299 11.41 19.55 -9.21
CA PHE A 299 11.82 18.14 -9.15
C PHE A 299 12.95 18.01 -8.12
N VAL A 300 12.72 17.22 -7.08
CA VAL A 300 13.68 17.00 -5.98
C VAL A 300 14.35 15.65 -6.11
N SER A 301 13.54 14.59 -6.21
CA SER A 301 14.02 13.21 -6.26
C SER A 301 12.93 12.30 -6.81
N THR A 302 13.29 11.21 -7.50
CA THR A 302 12.38 10.07 -7.61
C THR A 302 12.35 9.27 -6.30
N HIS A 303 11.38 8.38 -6.13
CA HIS A 303 11.37 7.49 -4.95
C HIS A 303 12.60 6.56 -4.99
N LEU A 304 12.94 6.00 -6.16
CA LEU A 304 14.12 5.14 -6.31
C LEU A 304 15.40 5.88 -5.96
N GLN A 305 15.55 7.14 -6.41
CA GLN A 305 16.69 7.97 -6.08
C GLN A 305 16.81 8.20 -4.57
N ALA A 306 15.69 8.49 -3.89
CA ALA A 306 15.65 8.64 -2.43
C ALA A 306 15.95 7.33 -1.68
N GLY A 307 15.67 6.19 -2.31
CA GLY A 307 16.05 4.86 -1.84
C GLY A 307 17.49 4.46 -2.13
N SER A 308 18.15 5.15 -3.07
CA SER A 308 19.49 4.82 -3.58
C SER A 308 20.60 5.48 -2.76
N HIS A 309 20.37 5.75 -1.47
CA HIS A 309 21.38 6.28 -0.56
C HIS A 309 21.01 5.96 0.90
N PRO A 310 21.98 5.71 1.80
CA PRO A 310 21.71 5.42 3.21
C PRO A 310 21.09 6.59 4.00
N ASP A 311 21.27 7.82 3.54
CA ASP A 311 20.66 9.02 4.15
C ASP A 311 19.15 9.07 3.92
N LYS A 312 18.40 8.66 4.95
CA LYS A 312 16.94 8.66 4.93
C LYS A 312 16.32 10.06 4.92
N SER A 313 17.07 11.12 5.28
CA SER A 313 16.51 12.48 5.27
C SER A 313 16.18 12.96 3.87
N ILE A 314 16.72 12.33 2.82
CA ILE A 314 16.39 12.62 1.42
C ILE A 314 14.88 12.46 1.18
N ALA A 315 14.28 11.36 1.66
CA ALA A 315 12.84 11.15 1.55
C ALA A 315 12.04 12.19 2.34
N LYS A 316 12.54 12.59 3.53
CA LYS A 316 11.94 13.66 4.31
C LYS A 316 11.96 15.01 3.58
N GLN A 317 13.11 15.41 3.03
CA GLN A 317 13.26 16.64 2.26
C GLN A 317 12.38 16.64 1.01
N MET A 318 12.28 15.50 0.32
CA MET A 318 11.35 15.30 -0.80
C MET A 318 9.90 15.58 -0.37
N GLY A 319 9.47 15.02 0.77
CA GLY A 319 8.14 15.25 1.35
C GLY A 319 7.91 16.70 1.77
N GLN A 320 8.91 17.35 2.37
CA GLN A 320 8.82 18.76 2.80
C GLN A 320 8.61 19.70 1.61
N VAL A 321 9.42 19.57 0.55
CA VAL A 321 9.25 20.40 -0.66
C VAL A 321 7.92 20.10 -1.33
N ALA A 322 7.53 18.82 -1.42
CA ALA A 322 6.22 18.40 -1.92
C ALA A 322 5.08 19.10 -1.16
N GLY A 323 5.11 19.10 0.17
CA GLY A 323 4.10 19.74 1.02
C GLY A 323 4.04 21.25 0.85
N VAL A 324 5.19 21.91 0.88
CA VAL A 324 5.28 23.38 0.79
C VAL A 324 4.76 23.89 -0.56
N GLU A 325 5.22 23.31 -1.68
CA GLU A 325 4.80 23.76 -3.01
C GLU A 325 3.33 23.38 -3.31
N THR A 326 2.89 22.19 -2.88
CA THR A 326 1.51 21.74 -3.07
C THR A 326 0.52 22.58 -2.25
N ALA A 327 0.85 22.88 -0.99
CA ALA A 327 0.03 23.75 -0.15
C ALA A 327 -0.05 25.17 -0.72
N ALA A 328 1.05 25.70 -1.28
CA ALA A 328 1.06 27.03 -1.93
C ALA A 328 0.05 27.13 -3.09
N LEU A 329 -0.19 26.05 -3.83
CA LEU A 329 -1.23 26.00 -4.88
C LEU A 329 -2.67 26.01 -4.32
N GLY A 330 -2.85 25.73 -3.02
CA GLY A 330 -4.16 25.48 -2.41
C GLY A 330 -4.61 24.02 -2.49
N CYS A 331 -3.72 23.11 -2.88
CA CYS A 331 -3.98 21.68 -2.76
C CYS A 331 -3.88 21.26 -1.29
N ASN A 332 -4.73 20.32 -0.89
CA ASN A 332 -4.81 19.85 0.49
C ASN A 332 -4.79 18.31 0.60
N TRP A 333 -4.63 17.62 -0.54
CA TRP A 333 -4.55 16.16 -0.60
C TRP A 333 -3.46 15.70 -1.56
N ALA A 334 -2.47 14.97 -1.07
CA ALA A 334 -1.39 14.41 -1.87
C ALA A 334 -1.65 12.93 -2.18
N PHE A 335 -1.68 12.56 -3.45
CA PHE A 335 -1.67 11.15 -3.87
C PHE A 335 -0.23 10.59 -3.87
N ALA A 336 0.39 10.62 -2.68
CA ALA A 336 1.75 10.20 -2.38
C ALA A 336 1.88 9.95 -0.85
N PRO A 337 2.90 9.21 -0.38
CA PRO A 337 3.93 8.52 -1.17
C PRO A 337 3.43 7.23 -1.81
N ILE A 338 4.22 6.73 -2.76
CA ILE A 338 4.07 5.38 -3.27
C ILE A 338 4.77 4.42 -2.31
N VAL A 339 4.08 3.34 -1.97
CA VAL A 339 4.53 2.32 -1.00
C VAL A 339 4.62 0.92 -1.60
N ASP A 340 4.59 0.85 -2.94
CA ASP A 340 4.83 -0.38 -3.68
C ASP A 340 6.30 -0.82 -3.55
N ILE A 341 6.54 -2.12 -3.72
CA ILE A 341 7.87 -2.73 -3.61
C ILE A 341 8.31 -3.18 -5.00
N HIS A 342 9.43 -2.66 -5.50
CA HIS A 342 9.92 -2.97 -6.84
C HIS A 342 10.64 -4.33 -6.87
N TYR A 343 9.90 -5.43 -6.78
CA TYR A 343 10.48 -6.78 -6.87
C TYR A 343 10.87 -7.15 -8.30
N ASN A 344 10.01 -6.85 -9.27
CA ASN A 344 10.20 -7.22 -10.65
C ASN A 344 10.86 -6.07 -11.43
N TRP A 345 12.12 -6.24 -11.83
CA TRP A 345 12.87 -5.24 -12.60
C TRP A 345 12.26 -4.94 -13.98
N ARG A 346 11.33 -5.77 -14.48
CA ARG A 346 10.57 -5.53 -15.73
C ARG A 346 9.31 -4.69 -15.52
N ASN A 347 8.91 -4.41 -14.28
CA ASN A 347 7.72 -3.63 -13.99
C ASN A 347 7.84 -2.23 -14.62
N THR A 348 6.87 -1.88 -15.45
CA THR A 348 6.90 -0.64 -16.24
C THR A 348 6.27 0.57 -15.55
N VAL A 349 5.64 0.40 -14.39
CA VAL A 349 4.87 1.48 -13.74
C VAL A 349 5.47 1.92 -12.39
N ILE A 350 6.10 1.01 -11.65
CA ILE A 350 6.65 1.23 -10.30
C ILE A 350 8.13 1.55 -10.32
N SER A 351 8.93 1.00 -11.24
CA SER A 351 10.39 1.14 -11.33
C SER A 351 11.03 2.29 -10.51
N THR A 352 11.01 3.52 -11.02
CA THR A 352 11.58 4.72 -10.36
C THR A 352 10.67 5.33 -9.28
N ARG A 353 9.42 4.86 -9.22
CA ARG A 353 8.34 5.28 -8.34
C ARG A 353 8.26 4.49 -7.02
N SER A 354 9.11 3.48 -6.81
CA SER A 354 9.28 2.82 -5.51
C SER A 354 10.59 3.21 -4.84
N PHE A 355 10.58 3.29 -3.51
CA PHE A 355 11.77 3.53 -2.71
C PHE A 355 12.75 2.35 -2.69
N GLY A 356 12.35 1.15 -3.10
CA GLY A 356 13.25 0.00 -3.08
C GLY A 356 12.57 -1.32 -3.39
N ASN A 357 13.33 -2.41 -3.27
CA ASN A 357 12.88 -3.76 -3.53
C ASN A 357 12.73 -4.59 -2.24
N THR A 358 12.65 -3.94 -1.08
CA THR A 358 12.43 -4.58 0.22
C THR A 358 11.39 -3.83 1.04
N PRO A 359 10.57 -4.53 1.85
CA PRO A 359 9.60 -3.89 2.75
C PRO A 359 10.24 -2.88 3.71
N GLU A 360 11.43 -3.18 4.24
CA GLU A 360 12.10 -2.38 5.27
C GLU A 360 12.50 -0.99 4.75
N ILE A 361 13.12 -0.93 3.56
CA ILE A 361 13.50 0.35 2.94
C ILE A 361 12.25 1.15 2.57
N VAL A 362 11.23 0.48 2.03
CA VAL A 362 9.97 1.13 1.66
C VAL A 362 9.27 1.73 2.88
N VAL A 363 9.15 0.99 3.98
CA VAL A 363 8.58 1.51 5.24
C VAL A 363 9.38 2.69 5.76
N GLU A 364 10.71 2.57 5.83
CA GLU A 364 11.57 3.63 6.37
C GLU A 364 11.42 4.93 5.55
N ARG A 365 11.56 4.84 4.22
CA ARG A 365 11.49 6.00 3.33
C ARG A 365 10.08 6.58 3.24
N ALA A 366 9.05 5.75 3.18
CA ALA A 366 7.66 6.22 3.13
C ALA A 366 7.25 6.99 4.39
N LYS A 367 7.69 6.54 5.58
CA LYS A 367 7.48 7.28 6.83
C LYS A 367 8.20 8.62 6.85
N GLU A 368 9.44 8.67 6.37
CA GLU A 368 10.19 9.95 6.29
C GLU A 368 9.53 10.94 5.31
N TYR A 369 9.13 10.48 4.12
CA TYR A 369 8.36 11.32 3.18
C TYR A 369 7.05 11.80 3.81
N PHE A 370 6.27 10.89 4.41
CA PHE A 370 5.01 11.23 5.05
C PHE A 370 5.20 12.23 6.19
N GLY A 371 6.25 12.07 7.00
CA GLY A 371 6.62 13.02 8.04
C GLY A 371 6.96 14.39 7.47
N GLY A 372 7.72 14.45 6.37
CA GLY A 372 8.06 15.70 5.70
C GLY A 372 6.87 16.45 5.12
N ILE A 373 5.99 15.76 4.40
CA ILE A 373 4.80 16.40 3.79
C ILE A 373 3.76 16.81 4.83
N SER A 374 3.66 16.07 5.95
CA SER A 374 2.75 16.38 7.05
C SER A 374 3.15 17.62 7.87
N GLU A 375 4.33 18.21 7.60
CA GLU A 375 4.69 19.54 8.12
C GLU A 375 3.89 20.67 7.43
N SER A 376 3.20 20.37 6.32
CA SER A 376 2.26 21.24 5.60
C SER A 376 0.81 20.79 5.82
N PRO A 377 -0.21 21.65 5.60
CA PRO A 377 -1.62 21.30 5.77
C PRO A 377 -2.13 20.44 4.60
N THR A 378 -1.55 19.26 4.42
CA THR A 378 -1.83 18.33 3.33
C THR A 378 -1.94 16.91 3.89
N VAL A 379 -3.02 16.21 3.58
CA VAL A 379 -3.17 14.77 3.91
C VAL A 379 -2.65 13.90 2.77
N CYS A 380 -2.31 12.65 3.06
CA CYS A 380 -1.73 11.73 2.08
C CYS A 380 -2.65 10.56 1.74
N ALA A 381 -2.56 10.11 0.49
CA ALA A 381 -3.02 8.81 0.02
C ALA A 381 -1.83 7.93 -0.38
N ILE A 382 -1.51 6.93 0.44
CA ILE A 382 -0.51 5.93 0.03
C ILE A 382 -1.10 5.00 -1.02
N LYS A 383 -0.24 4.48 -1.90
CA LYS A 383 -0.67 3.71 -3.09
C LYS A 383 0.39 2.70 -3.57
N HIS A 384 0.02 1.61 -4.25
CA HIS A 384 -1.32 1.28 -4.76
C HIS A 384 -1.80 -0.06 -4.17
N PHE A 385 -2.77 -0.03 -3.25
CA PHE A 385 -3.24 -1.27 -2.58
C PHE A 385 -3.86 -2.25 -3.59
N PRO A 386 -3.54 -3.57 -3.54
CA PRO A 386 -2.87 -4.31 -2.47
C PRO A 386 -1.33 -4.39 -2.62
N GLY A 387 -0.75 -3.68 -3.58
CA GLY A 387 0.70 -3.61 -3.79
C GLY A 387 1.09 -3.99 -5.21
N ASP A 388 1.67 -3.03 -5.94
CA ASP A 388 2.25 -3.22 -7.27
C ASP A 388 3.75 -3.57 -7.16
N GLY A 389 4.40 -3.88 -8.29
CA GLY A 389 5.82 -4.20 -8.39
C GLY A 389 6.17 -5.68 -8.47
N VAL A 390 5.17 -6.58 -8.41
CA VAL A 390 5.30 -8.03 -8.70
C VAL A 390 5.10 -8.31 -10.19
N ASP A 391 4.00 -7.85 -10.75
CA ASP A 391 3.70 -8.00 -12.17
C ASP A 391 4.65 -7.13 -13.02
N GLU A 392 4.93 -7.53 -14.24
CA GLU A 392 5.68 -6.67 -15.18
C GLU A 392 4.77 -5.64 -15.86
N ARG A 393 3.46 -5.90 -15.88
CA ARG A 393 2.48 -5.16 -16.68
C ARG A 393 1.94 -3.95 -15.95
N ASP A 394 1.56 -2.94 -16.73
CA ASP A 394 0.99 -1.69 -16.24
C ASP A 394 -0.55 -1.78 -16.11
N GLN A 395 -1.05 -1.49 -14.90
CA GLN A 395 -2.49 -1.44 -14.61
C GLN A 395 -3.29 -0.42 -15.43
N HIS A 396 -2.63 0.55 -16.08
CA HIS A 396 -3.26 1.46 -17.02
C HIS A 396 -3.79 0.74 -18.27
N VAL A 397 -3.13 -0.31 -18.73
CA VAL A 397 -3.40 -0.99 -20.01
C VAL A 397 -3.94 -2.42 -19.87
N VAL A 398 -3.86 -3.02 -18.68
CA VAL A 398 -4.41 -4.35 -18.36
C VAL A 398 -4.63 -4.47 -16.85
N THR A 399 -5.43 -5.41 -16.35
CA THR A 399 -5.40 -5.77 -14.92
C THR A 399 -4.09 -6.49 -14.63
N SER A 400 -3.27 -5.91 -13.75
CA SER A 400 -2.06 -6.55 -13.22
C SER A 400 -2.42 -7.40 -11.99
N TYR A 401 -1.50 -8.27 -11.56
CA TYR A 401 -1.74 -9.17 -10.44
C TYR A 401 -0.57 -9.19 -9.45
N ASN A 402 -0.89 -9.04 -8.17
CA ASN A 402 0.00 -9.43 -7.08
C ASN A 402 -0.25 -10.90 -6.77
N THR A 403 0.67 -11.77 -7.18
CA THR A 403 0.53 -13.23 -7.12
C THR A 403 1.09 -13.84 -5.83
N LEU A 404 1.54 -13.03 -4.88
CA LEU A 404 2.09 -13.53 -3.62
C LEU A 404 1.01 -14.23 -2.79
N GLY A 405 1.39 -15.34 -2.13
CA GLY A 405 0.55 -16.01 -1.15
C GLY A 405 0.31 -15.14 0.10
N TYR A 406 -0.74 -15.44 0.87
CA TYR A 406 -1.12 -14.64 2.04
C TYR A 406 0.02 -14.38 3.02
N GLU A 407 0.76 -15.42 3.44
CA GLU A 407 1.87 -15.25 4.39
C GLU A 407 3.01 -14.36 3.84
N GLU A 408 3.33 -14.51 2.56
CA GLU A 408 4.40 -13.73 1.93
C GLU A 408 3.96 -12.28 1.73
N TRP A 409 2.74 -12.06 1.25
CA TRP A 409 2.16 -10.73 1.16
C TRP A 409 2.08 -10.07 2.54
N ASN A 410 1.63 -10.79 3.57
CA ASN A 410 1.47 -10.27 4.92
C ASN A 410 2.81 -9.85 5.56
N ARG A 411 3.87 -10.62 5.33
CA ARG A 411 5.23 -10.28 5.74
C ARG A 411 5.83 -9.11 4.96
N THR A 412 5.36 -8.85 3.73
CA THR A 412 5.91 -7.83 2.83
C THR A 412 5.00 -6.61 2.73
N TYR A 413 4.08 -6.57 1.77
CA TYR A 413 3.13 -5.48 1.57
C TYR A 413 2.22 -5.26 2.79
N GLY A 414 1.75 -6.33 3.43
CA GLY A 414 0.96 -6.25 4.66
C GLY A 414 1.72 -5.56 5.80
N HIS A 415 3.04 -5.80 5.92
CA HIS A 415 3.90 -5.08 6.84
C HIS A 415 3.96 -3.58 6.50
N VAL A 416 4.16 -3.24 5.22
CA VAL A 416 4.19 -1.83 4.75
C VAL A 416 2.89 -1.11 5.10
N TYR A 417 1.73 -1.67 4.72
CA TYR A 417 0.43 -1.06 5.01
C TYR A 417 0.17 -0.93 6.50
N ARG A 418 0.44 -1.98 7.29
CA ARG A 418 0.26 -1.93 8.75
C ARG A 418 1.10 -0.84 9.40
N GLU A 419 2.34 -0.67 8.96
CA GLU A 419 3.24 0.35 9.49
C GLU A 419 2.81 1.76 9.11
N MET A 420 2.31 1.98 7.88
CA MET A 420 1.80 3.28 7.47
C MET A 420 0.46 3.63 8.14
N ILE A 421 -0.43 2.65 8.35
CA ILE A 421 -1.68 2.82 9.11
C ILE A 421 -1.37 3.23 10.55
N ARG A 422 -0.45 2.52 11.23
CA ARG A 422 0.01 2.88 12.57
C ARG A 422 0.68 4.26 12.62
N HIS A 423 1.32 4.67 11.54
CA HIS A 423 1.94 5.99 11.42
C HIS A 423 0.91 7.11 11.16
N GLY A 424 -0.36 6.79 11.00
CA GLY A 424 -1.45 7.76 10.91
C GLY A 424 -1.77 8.23 9.48
N VAL A 425 -1.43 7.44 8.46
CA VAL A 425 -1.83 7.77 7.07
C VAL A 425 -3.34 7.95 6.98
N GLN A 426 -3.78 9.02 6.31
CA GLN A 426 -5.18 9.43 6.33
C GLN A 426 -6.03 8.76 5.25
N SER A 427 -5.43 8.41 4.11
CA SER A 427 -6.12 7.75 3.02
C SER A 427 -5.26 6.71 2.29
N ILE A 428 -5.90 5.78 1.59
CA ILE A 428 -5.25 4.73 0.80
C ILE A 428 -5.92 4.63 -0.57
N MET A 429 -5.14 4.77 -1.64
CA MET A 429 -5.59 4.57 -3.01
C MET A 429 -5.48 3.11 -3.41
N ILE A 430 -6.56 2.57 -3.96
CA ILE A 430 -6.69 1.18 -4.37
C ILE A 430 -6.36 1.05 -5.85
N GLY A 431 -5.25 0.37 -6.14
CA GLY A 431 -4.86 0.03 -7.49
C GLY A 431 -5.81 -0.99 -8.12
N HIS A 432 -5.83 -1.03 -9.45
CA HIS A 432 -6.60 -1.97 -10.23
C HIS A 432 -5.85 -3.29 -10.43
N ILE A 433 -5.44 -3.87 -9.31
CA ILE A 433 -4.52 -5.02 -9.21
C ILE A 433 -5.30 -6.18 -8.59
N GLY A 434 -5.35 -7.32 -9.25
CA GLY A 434 -5.91 -8.56 -8.69
C GLY A 434 -4.94 -9.21 -7.71
N ALA A 435 -5.44 -9.88 -6.67
CA ALA A 435 -4.61 -10.62 -5.73
C ALA A 435 -5.20 -12.02 -5.46
N PRO A 436 -5.01 -12.99 -6.38
CA PRO A 436 -5.76 -14.24 -6.38
C PRO A 436 -5.61 -15.03 -5.08
N GLU A 437 -4.38 -15.15 -4.57
CA GLU A 437 -4.11 -15.93 -3.36
C GLU A 437 -4.64 -15.25 -2.09
N LEU A 438 -4.62 -13.90 -2.03
CA LEU A 438 -5.27 -13.15 -0.95
C LEU A 438 -6.78 -13.32 -0.99
N SER A 439 -7.39 -13.16 -2.17
CA SER A 439 -8.84 -13.32 -2.31
C SER A 439 -9.27 -14.74 -1.92
N ARG A 440 -8.53 -15.79 -2.30
CA ARG A 440 -8.82 -17.17 -1.90
C ARG A 440 -8.58 -17.45 -0.41
N HIS A 441 -7.67 -16.73 0.25
CA HIS A 441 -7.52 -16.80 1.70
C HIS A 441 -8.80 -16.37 2.41
N PHE A 442 -9.41 -15.25 2.01
CA PHE A 442 -10.65 -14.75 2.60
C PHE A 442 -11.92 -15.40 2.03
N ARG A 443 -11.84 -15.97 0.83
CA ARG A 443 -12.94 -16.67 0.14
C ARG A 443 -12.45 -18.03 -0.37
N PRO A 444 -12.35 -19.05 0.50
CA PRO A 444 -11.91 -20.39 0.08
C PRO A 444 -12.78 -20.93 -1.07
N GLY A 445 -12.13 -21.39 -2.14
CA GLY A 445 -12.80 -21.92 -3.33
C GLY A 445 -13.24 -20.88 -4.38
N LEU A 446 -12.88 -19.60 -4.22
CA LEU A 446 -13.10 -18.59 -5.25
C LEU A 446 -12.40 -18.97 -6.57
N ALA A 447 -13.18 -19.04 -7.65
CA ALA A 447 -12.67 -19.47 -8.96
C ALA A 447 -11.85 -18.35 -9.62
N ASP A 448 -10.88 -18.74 -10.46
CA ASP A 448 -10.00 -17.79 -11.16
C ASP A 448 -10.77 -16.77 -11.99
N ALA A 449 -11.87 -17.19 -12.61
CA ALA A 449 -12.73 -16.31 -13.43
C ALA A 449 -13.47 -15.24 -12.62
N ASP A 450 -13.58 -15.43 -11.29
CA ASP A 450 -14.26 -14.52 -10.37
C ASP A 450 -13.27 -13.61 -9.62
N ILE A 451 -11.96 -13.73 -9.88
CA ILE A 451 -10.97 -12.82 -9.30
C ILE A 451 -11.11 -11.44 -9.95
N LEU A 452 -11.40 -10.45 -9.12
CA LEU A 452 -11.52 -9.05 -9.51
C LEU A 452 -10.28 -8.25 -9.03
N PRO A 453 -10.00 -7.08 -9.63
CA PRO A 453 -9.01 -6.15 -9.06
C PRO A 453 -9.47 -5.67 -7.68
N ALA A 454 -8.53 -5.32 -6.80
CA ALA A 454 -8.80 -4.92 -5.42
C ALA A 454 -9.86 -3.83 -5.28
N THR A 455 -9.95 -2.91 -6.25
CA THR A 455 -10.98 -1.85 -6.31
C THR A 455 -12.43 -2.37 -6.32
N LEU A 456 -12.64 -3.64 -6.68
CA LEU A 456 -13.94 -4.31 -6.77
C LEU A 456 -14.07 -5.52 -5.82
N SER A 457 -13.05 -5.79 -4.98
CA SER A 457 -12.98 -6.98 -4.13
C SER A 457 -13.33 -6.66 -2.67
N PRO A 458 -14.56 -6.96 -2.20
CA PRO A 458 -14.94 -6.72 -0.81
C PRO A 458 -14.09 -7.50 0.20
N GLU A 459 -13.57 -8.67 -0.18
CA GLU A 459 -12.68 -9.45 0.67
C GLU A 459 -11.31 -8.78 0.90
N LEU A 460 -10.83 -7.99 -0.07
CA LEU A 460 -9.58 -7.24 0.08
C LEU A 460 -9.80 -5.89 0.75
N LEU A 461 -10.92 -5.21 0.48
CA LEU A 461 -11.20 -3.89 1.04
C LEU A 461 -11.80 -3.96 2.44
N GLN A 462 -12.75 -4.87 2.70
CA GLN A 462 -13.44 -4.97 3.98
C GLN A 462 -12.72 -5.93 4.91
N ASP A 463 -12.51 -7.18 4.51
CA ASP A 463 -11.97 -8.17 5.46
C ASP A 463 -10.48 -7.93 5.74
N LEU A 464 -9.68 -7.68 4.70
CA LEU A 464 -8.26 -7.40 4.85
C LEU A 464 -7.99 -5.96 5.29
N LEU A 465 -8.36 -4.96 4.47
CA LEU A 465 -7.96 -3.58 4.74
C LEU A 465 -8.70 -2.93 5.92
N ARG A 466 -10.03 -3.03 6.00
CA ARG A 466 -10.79 -2.53 7.16
C ARG A 466 -10.67 -3.45 8.38
N GLY A 467 -10.74 -4.76 8.17
CA GLY A 467 -10.79 -5.75 9.23
C GLY A 467 -9.43 -6.08 9.83
N GLU A 468 -8.65 -6.90 9.13
CA GLU A 468 -7.37 -7.40 9.65
C GLU A 468 -6.34 -6.27 9.87
N LEU A 469 -6.22 -5.34 8.92
CA LEU A 469 -5.30 -4.21 9.03
C LEU A 469 -5.86 -3.05 9.86
N GLY A 470 -7.16 -3.03 10.15
CA GLY A 470 -7.80 -2.02 11.00
C GLY A 470 -7.78 -0.60 10.42
N PHE A 471 -7.77 -0.45 9.08
CA PHE A 471 -7.69 0.88 8.49
C PHE A 471 -9.00 1.65 8.67
N ASN A 472 -8.98 2.72 9.47
CA ASN A 472 -10.14 3.57 9.73
C ASN A 472 -10.31 4.72 8.71
N GLY A 473 -9.23 5.14 8.03
CA GLY A 473 -9.19 6.32 7.15
C GLY A 473 -9.96 6.20 5.83
N LEU A 474 -9.75 7.13 4.90
CA LEU A 474 -10.49 7.17 3.63
C LEU A 474 -9.90 6.22 2.57
N ILE A 475 -10.74 5.44 1.89
CA ILE A 475 -10.35 4.63 0.73
C ILE A 475 -10.84 5.29 -0.55
N LEU A 476 -9.98 5.41 -1.56
CA LEU A 476 -10.37 5.87 -2.90
C LEU A 476 -9.87 4.91 -3.98
N THR A 477 -10.59 4.84 -5.10
CA THR A 477 -10.11 4.13 -6.28
C THR A 477 -8.88 4.85 -6.87
N ASP A 478 -8.02 4.12 -7.59
CA ASP A 478 -7.19 4.73 -8.63
C ASP A 478 -8.07 5.18 -9.83
N ALA A 479 -7.48 5.81 -10.85
CA ALA A 479 -8.18 6.49 -11.92
C ALA A 479 -9.10 5.53 -12.71
N SER A 480 -10.41 5.77 -12.61
CA SER A 480 -11.44 4.82 -13.07
C SER A 480 -11.51 4.57 -14.58
N GLN A 481 -10.69 5.28 -15.36
CA GLN A 481 -10.63 5.15 -16.81
C GLN A 481 -9.65 4.07 -17.26
N MET A 482 -8.75 3.63 -16.38
CA MET A 482 -7.71 2.64 -16.65
C MET A 482 -8.31 1.28 -17.05
N VAL A 483 -7.59 0.54 -17.89
CA VAL A 483 -8.04 -0.77 -18.37
C VAL A 483 -8.09 -1.78 -17.24
N GLY A 484 -7.20 -1.70 -16.25
CA GLY A 484 -7.19 -2.60 -15.10
C GLY A 484 -8.53 -2.67 -14.34
N LEU A 485 -9.31 -1.58 -14.32
CA LEU A 485 -10.68 -1.57 -13.81
C LEU A 485 -11.71 -1.83 -14.91
N THR A 486 -11.60 -1.12 -16.03
CA THR A 486 -12.67 -1.07 -17.03
C THR A 486 -12.86 -2.36 -17.82
N GLN A 487 -11.89 -3.28 -17.79
CA GLN A 487 -12.06 -4.61 -18.36
C GLN A 487 -12.80 -5.58 -17.45
N ALA A 488 -12.86 -5.32 -16.13
CA ALA A 488 -13.40 -6.26 -15.16
C ALA A 488 -14.94 -6.35 -15.20
N MET A 489 -15.61 -5.25 -15.54
CA MET A 489 -17.07 -5.16 -15.50
C MET A 489 -17.57 -4.04 -16.42
N LYS A 490 -18.85 -4.09 -16.84
CA LYS A 490 -19.48 -2.98 -17.57
C LYS A 490 -19.47 -1.71 -16.72
N ARG A 491 -19.23 -0.54 -17.33
CA ARG A 491 -19.10 0.73 -16.60
C ARG A 491 -20.29 1.05 -15.67
N LYS A 492 -21.51 0.85 -16.17
CA LYS A 492 -22.73 1.06 -15.38
C LYS A 492 -22.84 0.21 -14.12
N ASP A 493 -22.21 -0.97 -14.11
CA ASP A 493 -22.25 -1.91 -13.01
C ASP A 493 -21.02 -1.68 -12.10
N LEU A 494 -19.86 -1.36 -12.68
CA LEU A 494 -18.60 -1.16 -11.96
C LEU A 494 -18.63 0.08 -11.07
N VAL A 495 -19.21 1.19 -11.53
CA VAL A 495 -19.21 2.47 -10.80
C VAL A 495 -19.78 2.30 -9.38
N PRO A 496 -21.03 1.84 -9.18
CA PRO A 496 -21.55 1.60 -7.84
C PRO A 496 -20.91 0.40 -7.14
N ALA A 497 -20.43 -0.61 -7.87
CA ALA A 497 -19.78 -1.76 -7.27
C ALA A 497 -18.47 -1.41 -6.53
N THR A 498 -17.74 -0.38 -6.96
CA THR A 498 -16.54 0.08 -6.21
C THR A 498 -16.89 0.58 -4.80
N ILE A 499 -18.00 1.32 -4.67
CA ILE A 499 -18.49 1.82 -3.37
C ILE A 499 -19.04 0.67 -2.52
N ALA A 500 -19.75 -0.27 -3.15
CA ALA A 500 -20.22 -1.49 -2.51
C ALA A 500 -19.07 -2.37 -1.99
N ALA A 501 -17.97 -2.46 -2.74
CA ALA A 501 -16.79 -3.23 -2.36
C ALA A 501 -16.07 -2.62 -1.15
N GLY A 502 -16.07 -1.30 -1.00
CA GLY A 502 -15.52 -0.63 0.20
C GLY A 502 -14.78 0.68 -0.06
N CYS A 503 -14.67 1.13 -1.32
CA CYS A 503 -14.12 2.46 -1.61
C CYS A 503 -15.09 3.55 -1.16
N ASP A 504 -14.57 4.62 -0.57
CA ASP A 504 -15.36 5.79 -0.13
C ASP A 504 -15.47 6.84 -1.25
N MET A 505 -14.46 6.95 -2.11
CA MET A 505 -14.46 7.86 -3.26
C MET A 505 -14.06 7.16 -4.57
N PHE A 506 -14.68 7.60 -5.66
CA PHE A 506 -14.44 7.18 -7.03
C PHE A 506 -13.65 8.25 -7.79
N LEU A 507 -12.44 7.89 -8.21
CA LEU A 507 -11.51 8.81 -8.85
C LEU A 507 -11.78 8.92 -10.35
N PHE A 508 -12.12 10.14 -10.75
CA PHE A 508 -12.38 10.63 -12.10
C PHE A 508 -13.63 10.07 -12.75
N PHE A 509 -14.46 11.00 -13.23
CA PHE A 509 -15.45 10.69 -14.24
C PHE A 509 -14.77 10.31 -15.56
N ARG A 510 -15.41 9.43 -16.33
CA ARG A 510 -15.19 9.31 -17.78
C ARG A 510 -16.18 10.19 -18.51
N ASN A 511 -17.46 10.02 -18.21
CA ASN A 511 -18.53 10.92 -18.59
C ASN A 511 -19.30 11.30 -17.31
N PRO A 512 -19.25 12.57 -16.87
CA PRO A 512 -19.84 12.97 -15.60
C PRO A 512 -21.33 12.64 -15.46
N ALA A 513 -22.13 12.86 -16.49
CA ALA A 513 -23.57 12.61 -16.44
C ALA A 513 -23.90 11.12 -16.35
N GLU A 514 -23.19 10.28 -17.11
CA GLU A 514 -23.39 8.83 -17.10
C GLU A 514 -22.95 8.23 -15.75
N ASP A 515 -21.73 8.54 -15.31
CA ASP A 515 -21.16 7.95 -14.10
C ASP A 515 -21.91 8.38 -12.84
N PHE A 516 -22.32 9.65 -12.75
CA PHE A 516 -23.18 10.12 -11.67
C PHE A 516 -24.53 9.38 -11.67
N GLY A 517 -25.15 9.24 -12.85
CA GLY A 517 -26.38 8.47 -13.02
C GLY A 517 -26.23 7.02 -12.57
N TYR A 518 -25.14 6.35 -12.97
CA TYR A 518 -24.87 4.97 -12.58
C TYR A 518 -24.66 4.79 -11.08
N MET A 519 -23.98 5.73 -10.42
CA MET A 519 -23.81 5.71 -8.97
C MET A 519 -25.15 5.89 -8.24
N LEU A 520 -25.96 6.86 -8.69
CA LEU A 520 -27.28 7.13 -8.14
C LEU A 520 -28.24 5.95 -8.33
N ASP A 521 -28.23 5.33 -9.52
CA ASP A 521 -29.04 4.15 -9.82
C ASP A 521 -28.58 2.93 -9.00
N GLY A 522 -27.27 2.77 -8.80
CA GLY A 522 -26.71 1.74 -7.92
C GLY A 522 -27.19 1.89 -6.47
N TYR A 523 -27.21 3.11 -5.95
CA TYR A 523 -27.81 3.40 -4.63
C TYR A 523 -29.30 3.05 -4.60
N LYS A 524 -30.09 3.58 -5.55
CA LYS A 524 -31.55 3.36 -5.61
C LYS A 524 -31.95 1.90 -5.77
N SER A 525 -31.13 1.12 -6.47
CA SER A 525 -31.35 -0.31 -6.69
C SER A 525 -30.78 -1.19 -5.57
N GLY A 526 -30.08 -0.61 -4.59
CA GLY A 526 -29.54 -1.33 -3.43
C GLY A 526 -28.22 -2.07 -3.68
N VAL A 527 -27.48 -1.73 -4.74
CA VAL A 527 -26.11 -2.26 -4.97
C VAL A 527 -25.19 -1.93 -3.79
N PHE A 528 -25.35 -0.73 -3.21
CA PHE A 528 -24.81 -0.39 -1.90
C PHE A 528 -25.90 0.25 -1.03
N THR A 529 -25.79 0.06 0.28
CA THR A 529 -26.82 0.44 1.25
C THR A 529 -26.70 1.90 1.67
N GLU A 530 -27.78 2.46 2.24
CA GLU A 530 -27.74 3.79 2.89
C GLU A 530 -26.68 3.86 4.00
N ARG A 531 -26.55 2.79 4.79
CA ARG A 531 -25.49 2.71 5.79
C ARG A 531 -24.10 2.84 5.16
N ARG A 532 -23.84 2.12 4.06
CA ARG A 532 -22.56 2.22 3.34
C ARG A 532 -22.32 3.61 2.76
N LEU A 533 -23.36 4.23 2.20
CA LEU A 533 -23.29 5.62 1.72
C LEU A 533 -22.90 6.58 2.85
N HIS A 534 -23.61 6.53 3.98
CA HIS A 534 -23.33 7.42 5.12
C HIS A 534 -21.95 7.17 5.73
N ASP A 535 -21.51 5.93 5.79
CA ASP A 535 -20.18 5.55 6.26
C ASP A 535 -19.05 6.13 5.37
N ALA A 536 -19.20 6.07 4.04
CA ALA A 536 -18.28 6.72 3.11
C ALA A 536 -18.27 8.24 3.28
N LEU A 537 -19.45 8.85 3.38
CA LEU A 537 -19.60 10.30 3.52
C LEU A 537 -19.03 10.83 4.83
N ARG A 538 -19.19 10.09 5.92
CA ARG A 538 -18.55 10.43 7.20
C ARG A 538 -17.04 10.46 7.07
N ARG A 539 -16.42 9.50 6.38
CA ARG A 539 -14.96 9.52 6.12
C ARG A 539 -14.51 10.70 5.27
N ILE A 540 -15.27 11.02 4.21
CA ILE A 540 -15.00 12.17 3.34
C ILE A 540 -15.06 13.47 4.14
N LEU A 541 -16.15 13.68 4.89
CA LEU A 541 -16.32 14.87 5.71
C LEU A 541 -15.30 14.91 6.86
N ALA A 542 -14.96 13.76 7.45
CA ALA A 542 -13.95 13.68 8.49
C ALA A 542 -12.56 14.10 8.00
N LEU A 543 -12.18 13.69 6.78
CA LEU A 543 -10.91 14.10 6.18
C LEU A 543 -10.88 15.62 5.91
N LYS A 544 -12.02 16.20 5.48
CA LYS A 544 -12.17 17.66 5.34
C LYS A 544 -12.08 18.37 6.69
N ALA A 545 -12.67 17.77 7.72
CA ALA A 545 -12.69 18.32 9.07
C ALA A 545 -11.30 18.28 9.72
N SER A 546 -10.54 17.18 9.55
CA SER A 546 -9.18 17.03 10.09
C SER A 546 -8.18 18.02 9.48
N LEU A 547 -8.45 18.53 8.28
CA LEU A 547 -7.72 19.61 7.62
C LEU A 547 -8.16 21.02 8.06
N GLY A 548 -9.19 21.12 8.91
CA GLY A 548 -9.79 22.37 9.35
C GLY A 548 -10.55 23.12 8.24
N LEU A 549 -10.90 22.47 7.12
CA LEU A 549 -11.53 23.16 5.98
C LEU A 549 -12.90 23.73 6.34
N HIS A 550 -13.60 23.08 7.26
CA HIS A 550 -14.93 23.48 7.73
C HIS A 550 -14.97 24.73 8.61
N VAL A 551 -13.83 25.11 9.22
CA VAL A 551 -13.74 26.29 10.10
C VAL A 551 -13.03 27.46 9.44
N LYS A 552 -12.22 27.19 8.40
CA LYS A 552 -11.53 28.23 7.65
C LYS A 552 -12.52 29.06 6.83
N PRO A 553 -12.43 30.40 6.86
CA PRO A 553 -13.14 31.24 5.90
C PRO A 553 -12.79 30.84 4.47
N VAL A 554 -13.76 30.88 3.56
CA VAL A 554 -13.58 30.50 2.15
C VAL A 554 -12.39 31.22 1.49
N ALA A 555 -12.19 32.50 1.82
CA ALA A 555 -11.07 33.30 1.31
C ALA A 555 -9.69 32.79 1.74
N GLU A 556 -9.61 32.00 2.81
CA GLU A 556 -8.38 31.46 3.39
C GLU A 556 -8.15 29.98 3.03
N LEU A 557 -9.06 29.34 2.30
CA LEU A 557 -8.90 27.94 1.84
C LEU A 557 -7.76 27.79 0.83
N VAL A 558 -7.43 28.87 0.11
CA VAL A 558 -6.33 28.92 -0.86
C VAL A 558 -5.38 30.04 -0.47
N PRO A 559 -4.08 29.78 -0.25
CA PRO A 559 -3.10 30.79 0.12
C PRO A 559 -3.02 31.94 -0.88
N PRO A 560 -2.58 33.15 -0.49
CA PRO A 560 -2.50 34.27 -1.42
C PRO A 560 -1.46 34.03 -2.53
N VAL A 561 -1.52 34.79 -3.63
CA VAL A 561 -0.69 34.54 -4.82
C VAL A 561 0.81 34.67 -4.54
N GLU A 562 1.20 35.48 -3.54
CA GLU A 562 2.58 35.63 -3.09
C GLU A 562 3.16 34.33 -2.53
N ALA A 563 2.32 33.40 -2.05
CA ALA A 563 2.75 32.09 -1.61
C ALA A 563 3.39 31.26 -2.74
N LEU A 564 3.06 31.54 -4.00
CA LEU A 564 3.63 30.83 -5.15
C LEU A 564 5.14 31.09 -5.31
N ALA A 565 5.71 32.12 -4.67
CA ALA A 565 7.13 32.43 -4.74
C ALA A 565 8.05 31.31 -4.18
N VAL A 566 7.51 30.37 -3.40
CA VAL A 566 8.26 29.20 -2.92
C VAL A 566 8.45 28.13 -4.01
N ILE A 567 7.58 28.12 -5.03
CA ILE A 567 7.60 27.13 -6.11
C ILE A 567 8.82 27.38 -7.00
N GLY A 568 9.64 26.34 -7.19
CA GLY A 568 10.84 26.47 -8.02
C GLY A 568 11.94 27.34 -7.40
N SER A 569 11.86 27.63 -6.09
CA SER A 569 12.78 28.53 -5.38
C SER A 569 14.24 28.04 -5.40
N GLU A 570 15.18 28.96 -5.24
CA GLU A 570 16.61 28.63 -5.17
C GLU A 570 16.91 27.63 -4.04
N GLY A 571 16.24 27.76 -2.89
CA GLY A 571 16.36 26.82 -1.78
C GLY A 571 15.93 25.39 -2.15
N HIS A 572 14.80 25.23 -2.84
CA HIS A 572 14.35 23.91 -3.27
C HIS A 572 15.25 23.31 -4.35
N ARG A 573 15.76 24.13 -5.28
CA ARG A 573 16.76 23.67 -6.28
C ARG A 573 18.09 23.29 -5.64
N ALA A 574 18.52 23.98 -4.60
CA ALA A 574 19.73 23.64 -3.85
C ALA A 574 19.59 22.27 -3.16
N ILE A 575 18.41 21.98 -2.59
CA ILE A 575 18.09 20.64 -2.04
C ILE A 575 18.19 19.58 -3.14
N ALA A 576 17.60 19.81 -4.31
CA ALA A 576 17.68 18.88 -5.44
C ALA A 576 19.13 18.63 -5.89
N ALA A 577 19.96 19.68 -5.92
CA ALA A 577 21.38 19.57 -6.27
C ALA A 577 22.19 18.76 -5.24
N GLU A 578 21.96 18.98 -3.95
CA GLU A 578 22.60 18.19 -2.88
C GLU A 578 22.20 16.71 -2.97
N ILE A 579 20.92 16.43 -3.19
CA ILE A 579 20.41 15.05 -3.34
C ILE A 579 21.03 14.40 -4.57
N ALA A 580 21.11 15.09 -5.70
CA ALA A 580 21.75 14.58 -6.91
C ALA A 580 23.22 14.20 -6.66
N ASP A 581 24.00 15.04 -5.98
CA ASP A 581 25.39 14.72 -5.65
C ASP A 581 25.51 13.50 -4.72
N LYS A 582 24.60 13.31 -3.75
CA LYS A 582 24.60 12.12 -2.90
C LYS A 582 24.21 10.85 -3.65
N THR A 583 23.24 10.93 -4.56
CA THR A 583 22.51 9.74 -5.07
C THR A 583 23.01 9.22 -6.40
N VAL A 584 23.79 9.97 -7.18
CA VAL A 584 24.41 9.44 -8.40
C VAL A 584 25.25 8.21 -8.05
N THR A 585 24.96 7.11 -8.73
CA THR A 585 25.36 5.76 -8.32
C THR A 585 26.25 5.12 -9.39
N LEU A 586 27.46 4.73 -9.02
CA LEU A 586 28.31 3.89 -9.87
C LEU A 586 27.86 2.43 -9.73
N VAL A 587 27.28 1.87 -10.78
CA VAL A 587 26.76 0.49 -10.77
C VAL A 587 27.86 -0.51 -11.09
N LYS A 588 28.75 -0.15 -12.02
CA LYS A 588 29.78 -1.03 -12.57
C LYS A 588 30.95 -0.20 -13.12
N ASP A 589 32.18 -0.64 -12.89
CA ASP A 589 33.40 -0.13 -13.56
C ASP A 589 34.46 -1.23 -13.71
N THR A 590 34.16 -2.28 -14.49
CA THR A 590 35.03 -3.47 -14.58
C THR A 590 36.29 -3.24 -15.42
N ALA A 591 36.35 -2.17 -16.21
CA ALA A 591 37.53 -1.77 -16.98
C ALA A 591 38.39 -0.71 -16.27
N ASN A 592 37.97 -0.18 -15.12
CA ASN A 592 38.59 0.97 -14.45
C ASN A 592 38.73 2.18 -15.39
N ASN A 593 37.65 2.52 -16.10
CA ASN A 593 37.68 3.66 -17.03
C ASN A 593 37.74 4.99 -16.29
N LEU A 594 37.27 5.05 -15.04
CA LEU A 594 37.22 6.28 -14.26
C LEU A 594 38.54 6.53 -13.49
N PRO A 595 38.97 7.80 -13.34
CA PRO A 595 38.31 9.02 -13.79
C PRO A 595 38.64 9.39 -15.25
N ILE A 596 37.68 9.99 -15.96
CA ILE A 596 37.87 10.57 -17.29
C ILE A 596 37.94 12.08 -17.16
N ARG A 597 39.07 12.68 -17.58
CA ARG A 597 39.36 14.11 -17.40
C ARG A 597 39.79 14.77 -18.71
N PRO A 598 39.48 16.06 -18.94
CA PRO A 598 39.85 16.75 -20.17
C PRO A 598 41.35 16.76 -20.45
N GLU A 599 42.19 16.72 -19.41
CA GLU A 599 43.65 16.69 -19.55
C GLU A 599 44.18 15.36 -20.11
N THR A 600 43.37 14.31 -20.11
CA THR A 600 43.74 12.94 -20.52
C THR A 600 42.84 12.38 -21.62
N HIS A 601 41.61 12.86 -21.71
CA HIS A 601 40.57 12.40 -22.64
C HIS A 601 39.81 13.62 -23.14
N GLN A 602 40.43 14.44 -23.99
CA GLN A 602 39.90 15.74 -24.37
C GLN A 602 38.67 15.63 -25.28
N ARG A 603 38.70 14.70 -26.25
CA ARG A 603 37.71 14.57 -27.33
C ARG A 603 36.69 13.48 -26.99
N ILE A 604 35.46 13.89 -26.71
CA ILE A 604 34.38 13.01 -26.27
C ILE A 604 33.39 12.80 -27.42
N ARG A 605 33.12 11.54 -27.76
CA ARG A 605 31.96 11.19 -28.59
C ARG A 605 30.73 11.05 -27.70
N LEU A 606 29.71 11.88 -27.91
CA LEU A 606 28.49 11.90 -27.09
C LEU A 606 27.31 11.28 -27.84
N TYR A 607 26.73 10.22 -27.29
CA TYR A 607 25.52 9.56 -27.78
C TYR A 607 24.34 9.82 -26.86
N GLY A 608 23.17 10.08 -27.44
CA GLY A 608 21.90 10.22 -26.73
C GLY A 608 20.94 9.09 -27.09
N ILE A 609 20.36 8.46 -26.07
CA ILE A 609 19.32 7.42 -26.22
C ILE A 609 18.06 7.90 -25.50
N SER A 610 16.90 7.76 -26.12
CA SER A 610 15.62 8.08 -25.49
C SER A 610 14.58 6.99 -25.74
N GLY A 611 13.50 7.02 -24.95
CA GLY A 611 12.29 6.25 -25.23
C GLY A 611 11.49 6.83 -26.40
N GLY A 612 10.26 6.35 -26.59
CA GLY A 612 9.32 7.00 -27.51
C GLY A 612 9.01 8.44 -27.09
N SER A 613 8.47 9.24 -28.00
CA SER A 613 7.87 10.53 -27.62
C SER A 613 6.69 10.26 -26.66
N ASP A 614 6.73 10.85 -25.47
CA ASP A 614 5.64 10.71 -24.50
C ASP A 614 4.40 11.55 -24.90
N PHE A 615 3.36 11.49 -24.08
CA PHE A 615 2.13 12.25 -24.29
C PHE A 615 2.31 13.78 -24.25
N THR A 616 3.44 14.29 -23.75
CA THR A 616 3.75 15.73 -23.69
C THR A 616 4.23 16.28 -25.04
N ARG A 617 4.63 15.40 -25.98
CA ARG A 617 5.20 15.75 -27.29
C ARG A 617 6.49 16.58 -27.19
N ALA A 618 7.14 16.62 -26.03
CA ALA A 618 8.46 17.21 -25.89
C ALA A 618 9.49 16.43 -26.74
N ASP A 619 10.56 17.10 -27.16
CA ASP A 619 11.68 16.42 -27.80
C ASP A 619 12.33 15.47 -26.78
N PRO A 620 12.29 14.14 -27.02
CA PRO A 620 12.79 13.17 -26.07
C PRO A 620 14.32 13.21 -25.91
N LEU A 621 15.05 13.91 -26.80
CA LEU A 621 16.50 14.11 -26.74
C LEU A 621 16.94 15.50 -26.24
N ALA A 622 16.01 16.38 -25.85
CA ALA A 622 16.35 17.74 -25.39
C ALA A 622 17.33 17.80 -24.21
N TYR A 623 17.41 16.73 -23.40
CA TYR A 623 18.38 16.63 -22.30
C TYR A 623 19.83 16.61 -22.81
N LEU A 624 20.07 16.19 -24.05
CA LEU A 624 21.41 16.02 -24.61
C LEU A 624 22.14 17.35 -24.79
N ASP A 625 21.39 18.43 -25.05
CA ASP A 625 21.94 19.79 -25.09
C ASP A 625 22.50 20.18 -23.72
N THR A 626 21.81 19.84 -22.64
CA THR A 626 22.31 20.08 -21.27
C THR A 626 23.55 19.23 -20.97
N VAL A 627 23.59 17.97 -21.42
CA VAL A 627 24.78 17.11 -21.27
C VAL A 627 25.97 17.71 -22.01
N LYS A 628 25.77 18.15 -23.26
CA LYS A 628 26.81 18.78 -24.06
C LYS A 628 27.36 20.03 -23.37
N GLU A 629 26.49 20.94 -22.92
CA GLU A 629 26.88 22.17 -22.24
C GLU A 629 27.70 21.88 -20.98
N GLU A 630 27.24 20.97 -20.11
CA GLU A 630 27.96 20.66 -18.86
C GLU A 630 29.31 19.95 -19.11
N LEU A 631 29.45 19.21 -20.21
CA LEU A 631 30.74 18.63 -20.63
C LEU A 631 31.69 19.69 -21.19
N GLU A 632 31.20 20.60 -22.04
CA GLU A 632 32.00 21.71 -22.57
C GLU A 632 32.45 22.66 -21.46
N ASP A 633 31.56 22.98 -20.51
CA ASP A 633 31.87 23.76 -19.31
C ASP A 633 32.91 23.07 -18.42
N ALA A 634 32.92 21.73 -18.43
CA ALA A 634 33.93 20.94 -17.74
C ALA A 634 35.29 20.89 -18.47
N GLY A 635 35.36 21.37 -19.71
CA GLY A 635 36.58 21.50 -20.52
C GLY A 635 36.75 20.45 -21.63
N PHE A 636 35.76 19.61 -21.89
CA PHE A 636 35.81 18.61 -22.96
C PHE A 636 35.49 19.21 -24.34
N GLU A 637 36.08 18.66 -25.40
CA GLU A 637 35.62 18.85 -26.78
C GLU A 637 34.57 17.80 -27.09
N VAL A 638 33.32 18.23 -27.33
CA VAL A 638 32.16 17.30 -27.43
C VAL A 638 31.68 17.17 -28.88
N HIS A 639 31.71 15.93 -29.39
CA HIS A 639 31.18 15.58 -30.70
C HIS A 639 29.87 14.80 -30.54
N VAL A 640 28.73 15.46 -30.72
CA VAL A 640 27.42 14.81 -30.61
C VAL A 640 27.14 13.91 -31.82
N PHE A 641 26.75 12.67 -31.55
CA PHE A 641 26.28 11.73 -32.57
C PHE A 641 24.93 12.18 -33.14
N LYS A 642 24.76 11.98 -34.45
CA LYS A 642 23.51 12.25 -35.16
C LYS A 642 23.12 11.05 -36.01
N THR A 643 21.88 10.62 -35.88
CA THR A 643 21.31 9.56 -36.72
C THR A 643 21.20 10.01 -38.18
N ALA A 644 20.97 9.05 -39.09
CA ALA A 644 20.74 9.36 -40.49
C ALA A 644 19.55 10.32 -40.68
N ASP A 645 18.46 10.11 -39.92
CA ASP A 645 17.27 10.97 -39.98
C ASP A 645 17.57 12.38 -39.48
N GLN A 646 18.35 12.54 -38.42
CA GLN A 646 18.76 13.86 -37.91
C GLN A 646 19.68 14.58 -38.90
N ARG A 647 20.61 13.87 -39.54
CA ARG A 647 21.50 14.43 -40.58
C ARG A 647 20.72 14.83 -41.83
N ALA A 648 19.79 13.99 -42.27
CA ALA A 648 18.90 14.30 -43.39
C ALA A 648 18.01 15.51 -43.08
N ALA A 649 17.44 15.59 -41.87
CA ALA A 649 16.66 16.74 -41.41
C ALA A 649 17.49 18.03 -41.35
N ALA A 650 18.79 17.93 -41.09
CA ALA A 650 19.75 19.04 -41.15
C ALA A 650 20.21 19.39 -42.58
N GLY A 651 19.67 18.72 -43.62
CA GLY A 651 19.93 19.03 -45.03
C GLY A 651 21.02 18.19 -45.69
N GLU A 652 21.54 17.17 -45.02
CA GLU A 652 22.53 16.28 -45.63
C GLU A 652 21.89 15.35 -46.66
N THR A 653 22.49 15.25 -47.85
CA THR A 653 21.95 14.45 -48.96
C THR A 653 22.69 13.11 -49.09
N GLY A 654 21.97 12.05 -49.43
CA GLY A 654 22.55 10.70 -49.61
C GLY A 654 22.88 9.94 -48.33
N VAL A 655 22.72 10.55 -47.16
CA VAL A 655 22.89 9.90 -45.85
C VAL A 655 21.78 8.88 -45.61
N ASN A 656 22.17 7.69 -45.15
CA ASN A 656 21.27 6.64 -44.72
C ASN A 656 21.92 5.85 -43.57
N PHE A 657 21.20 4.93 -42.94
CA PHE A 657 21.72 4.23 -41.77
C PHE A 657 23.00 3.43 -42.06
N MET A 658 23.15 2.84 -43.26
CA MET A 658 24.37 2.11 -43.65
C MET A 658 25.57 3.05 -43.83
N SER A 659 25.35 4.26 -44.36
CA SER A 659 26.43 5.25 -44.49
C SER A 659 26.87 5.74 -43.11
N VAL A 660 25.93 6.03 -42.21
CA VAL A 660 26.24 6.40 -40.82
C VAL A 660 27.02 5.30 -40.11
N ILE A 661 26.60 4.03 -40.22
CA ILE A 661 27.35 2.90 -39.66
C ILE A 661 28.77 2.85 -40.22
N SER A 662 28.92 3.01 -41.54
CA SER A 662 30.23 2.94 -42.20
C SER A 662 31.17 4.09 -41.83
N GLU A 663 30.63 5.24 -41.40
CA GLU A 663 31.40 6.40 -40.96
C GLU A 663 31.78 6.30 -39.47
N GLU A 664 30.86 5.82 -38.63
CA GLU A 664 31.09 5.66 -37.19
C GLU A 664 31.93 4.41 -36.88
N ALA A 665 31.61 3.25 -37.47
CA ALA A 665 32.25 1.96 -37.21
C ALA A 665 33.53 1.78 -38.02
N THR A 666 34.46 2.71 -37.86
CA THR A 666 35.73 2.80 -38.58
C THR A 666 36.92 2.46 -37.68
N GLY A 667 37.97 1.85 -38.24
CA GLY A 667 39.16 1.44 -37.48
C GLY A 667 40.02 2.60 -36.95
N ASP A 668 39.68 3.85 -37.28
CA ASP A 668 40.31 5.08 -36.79
C ASP A 668 39.47 5.75 -35.67
N TYR A 669 38.51 5.05 -35.06
CA TYR A 669 37.65 5.60 -34.01
C TYR A 669 38.46 6.16 -32.82
N ALA A 670 39.46 5.41 -32.35
CA ALA A 670 40.37 5.84 -31.28
C ALA A 670 41.31 6.98 -31.70
N ASP A 671 41.51 7.21 -33.00
CA ASP A 671 42.25 8.38 -33.49
C ASP A 671 41.41 9.65 -33.42
N LYS A 672 40.08 9.53 -33.49
CA LYS A 672 39.11 10.65 -33.48
C LYS A 672 38.68 11.05 -32.07
N TYR A 673 38.51 10.08 -31.18
CA TYR A 673 37.93 10.27 -29.85
C TYR A 673 38.77 9.62 -28.78
N ASP A 674 38.85 10.25 -27.62
CA ASP A 674 39.59 9.73 -26.48
C ASP A 674 38.68 8.92 -25.54
N ALA A 675 37.36 9.20 -25.54
CA ALA A 675 36.34 8.43 -24.82
C ALA A 675 34.95 8.62 -25.45
N ALA A 676 34.03 7.70 -25.12
CA ALA A 676 32.63 7.74 -25.58
C ALA A 676 31.65 7.77 -24.40
N PHE A 677 30.74 8.75 -24.37
CA PHE A 677 29.71 8.88 -23.35
C PHE A 677 28.34 8.58 -23.96
N VAL A 678 27.57 7.72 -23.31
CA VAL A 678 26.20 7.38 -23.70
C VAL A 678 25.28 7.82 -22.59
N PHE A 679 24.46 8.84 -22.85
CA PHE A 679 23.42 9.25 -21.92
C PHE A 679 22.07 8.72 -22.40
N ALA A 680 21.38 7.98 -21.53
CA ALA A 680 20.11 7.34 -21.83
C ALA A 680 19.00 7.87 -20.93
N ASN A 681 17.97 8.47 -21.52
CA ASN A 681 16.77 8.92 -20.84
C ASN A 681 15.54 8.19 -21.42
N VAL A 682 15.42 6.91 -21.09
CA VAL A 682 14.27 6.09 -21.47
C VAL A 682 13.18 6.30 -20.43
N LYS A 683 12.07 6.90 -20.83
CA LYS A 683 10.89 7.13 -20.00
C LYS A 683 9.69 6.48 -20.66
N GLY A 684 8.76 5.99 -19.86
CA GLY A 684 7.48 5.48 -20.29
C GLY A 684 6.49 5.55 -19.13
N PHE A 685 5.20 5.71 -19.45
CA PHE A 685 4.12 5.70 -18.46
C PHE A 685 2.79 5.46 -19.18
N ALA A 686 1.96 4.52 -18.70
CA ALA A 686 0.58 4.28 -19.14
C ALA A 686 0.34 3.93 -20.62
N GLN A 687 1.35 4.01 -21.49
CA GLN A 687 1.25 3.82 -22.93
C GLN A 687 2.11 2.65 -23.45
N GLU A 688 3.11 2.24 -22.68
CA GLU A 688 4.13 1.26 -23.10
C GLU A 688 4.01 -0.03 -22.30
N ALA A 689 3.95 -1.16 -23.00
CA ALA A 689 3.96 -2.48 -22.37
C ALA A 689 5.36 -2.91 -21.88
N ALA A 690 6.42 -2.22 -22.34
CA ALA A 690 7.80 -2.43 -21.95
C ALA A 690 8.56 -1.11 -22.07
N ILE A 691 9.36 -0.77 -21.05
CA ILE A 691 10.22 0.43 -21.05
C ILE A 691 11.66 -0.04 -21.18
N ARG A 692 12.18 -0.04 -22.41
CA ARG A 692 13.50 -0.58 -22.78
C ARG A 692 14.14 0.27 -23.86
N ILE A 693 15.44 0.14 -24.06
CA ILE A 693 16.13 0.88 -25.12
C ILE A 693 15.59 0.44 -26.49
N LYS A 694 15.19 1.42 -27.29
CA LYS A 694 14.88 1.25 -28.71
C LYS A 694 15.91 1.98 -29.55
N TRP A 695 16.71 1.22 -30.30
CA TRP A 695 17.73 1.75 -31.20
C TRP A 695 17.09 2.45 -32.42
N SER A 696 17.77 3.47 -32.95
CA SER A 696 17.20 4.27 -34.06
C SER A 696 17.00 3.46 -35.34
N THR A 697 17.90 2.51 -35.61
CA THR A 697 17.87 1.63 -36.79
C THR A 697 18.35 0.22 -36.46
N PRO A 698 18.17 -0.78 -37.36
CA PRO A 698 18.89 -2.04 -37.23
C PRO A 698 20.41 -1.80 -37.21
N MET A 699 21.12 -2.42 -36.26
CA MET A 699 22.57 -2.28 -36.08
C MET A 699 23.02 -0.81 -35.91
N ALA A 700 22.19 0.01 -35.26
CA ALA A 700 22.44 1.45 -35.12
C ALA A 700 23.84 1.76 -34.57
N ALA A 701 24.45 2.83 -35.07
CA ALA A 701 25.83 3.17 -34.75
C ALA A 701 26.02 3.65 -33.30
N GLU A 702 24.94 4.08 -32.64
CA GLU A 702 24.93 4.42 -31.22
C GLU A 702 24.92 3.21 -30.27
N ILE A 703 24.73 1.98 -30.78
CA ILE A 703 24.93 0.77 -29.99
C ILE A 703 26.40 0.74 -29.53
N PRO A 704 26.73 0.45 -28.25
CA PRO A 704 28.11 0.51 -27.75
C PRO A 704 29.06 -0.58 -28.28
N TRP A 705 29.29 -0.65 -29.58
CA TRP A 705 30.29 -1.53 -30.21
C TRP A 705 31.73 -1.04 -29.94
N TYR A 706 31.89 0.27 -29.74
CA TYR A 706 33.17 0.98 -29.49
C TYR A 706 33.73 0.79 -28.07
N VAL A 707 33.08 -0.01 -27.22
CA VAL A 707 33.56 -0.31 -25.84
C VAL A 707 34.92 -0.99 -25.79
N THR A 708 35.38 -1.57 -26.92
CA THR A 708 36.72 -2.15 -27.08
C THR A 708 37.73 -1.17 -27.66
N GLU A 709 37.28 -0.05 -28.21
CA GLU A 709 38.12 0.92 -28.91
C GLU A 709 38.57 2.04 -27.98
N VAL A 710 37.65 2.57 -27.16
CA VAL A 710 37.91 3.68 -26.22
C VAL A 710 37.19 3.46 -24.89
N PRO A 711 37.67 4.07 -23.78
CA PRO A 711 36.93 4.16 -22.53
C PRO A 711 35.49 4.64 -22.78
N THR A 712 34.53 3.88 -22.31
CA THR A 712 33.10 4.12 -22.58
C THR A 712 32.33 4.16 -21.27
N VAL A 713 31.57 5.24 -21.06
CA VAL A 713 30.72 5.44 -19.89
C VAL A 713 29.26 5.51 -20.33
N PHE A 714 28.44 4.60 -19.79
CA PHE A 714 26.98 4.64 -19.94
C PHE A 714 26.34 5.27 -18.72
N VAL A 715 25.49 6.27 -18.93
CA VAL A 715 24.77 6.99 -17.90
C VAL A 715 23.26 6.84 -18.14
N SER A 716 22.57 6.20 -17.20
CA SER A 716 21.11 6.19 -17.18
C SER A 716 20.56 7.38 -16.39
N LEU A 717 19.73 8.19 -17.04
CA LEU A 717 19.04 9.35 -16.47
C LEU A 717 17.65 9.01 -15.92
N ASN A 718 17.20 7.75 -16.03
CA ASN A 718 15.88 7.35 -15.52
C ASN A 718 15.83 5.88 -15.08
N GLN A 719 15.67 4.95 -16.02
CA GLN A 719 15.49 3.53 -15.70
C GLN A 719 16.78 2.88 -15.16
N PRO A 720 16.73 2.14 -14.05
CA PRO A 720 17.94 1.63 -13.39
C PRO A 720 18.51 0.36 -14.02
N ASN A 721 17.81 -0.24 -14.99
CA ASN A 721 17.98 -1.60 -15.48
C ASN A 721 18.55 -1.68 -16.91
N HIS A 722 19.08 -0.58 -17.47
CA HIS A 722 19.58 -0.57 -18.86
C HIS A 722 20.73 -1.54 -19.16
N LEU A 723 21.43 -2.08 -18.15
CA LEU A 723 22.47 -3.07 -18.39
C LEU A 723 21.98 -4.30 -19.15
N ILE A 724 20.69 -4.66 -19.07
CA ILE A 724 20.15 -5.76 -19.88
C ILE A 724 20.11 -5.46 -21.39
N ASP A 725 20.14 -4.18 -21.78
CA ASP A 725 20.22 -3.72 -23.18
C ASP A 725 21.66 -3.44 -23.62
N VAL A 726 22.55 -3.10 -22.67
CA VAL A 726 23.95 -2.75 -22.94
C VAL A 726 24.95 -3.51 -22.05
N PRO A 727 24.88 -4.85 -21.96
CA PRO A 727 25.73 -5.61 -21.02
C PRO A 727 27.22 -5.55 -21.37
N MET A 728 27.55 -5.22 -22.63
CA MET A 728 28.93 -5.05 -23.11
C MET A 728 29.65 -3.85 -22.46
N VAL A 729 28.91 -2.86 -21.95
CA VAL A 729 29.50 -1.68 -21.32
C VAL A 729 30.21 -2.07 -20.01
N LYS A 730 31.42 -1.52 -19.84
CA LYS A 730 32.28 -1.78 -18.68
C LYS A 730 32.14 -0.76 -17.56
N THR A 731 31.60 0.42 -17.85
CA THR A 731 31.34 1.46 -16.85
C THR A 731 29.91 1.99 -16.97
N ALA A 732 29.09 1.78 -15.94
CA ALA A 732 27.68 2.15 -15.94
C ALA A 732 27.32 2.94 -14.67
N ILE A 733 26.60 4.04 -14.86
CA ILE A 733 26.19 4.98 -13.81
C ILE A 733 24.67 5.19 -13.89
N ASN A 734 24.00 5.17 -12.75
CA ASN A 734 22.62 5.62 -12.61
C ASN A 734 22.61 7.03 -12.00
N ALA A 735 22.17 8.02 -12.77
CA ALA A 735 22.01 9.41 -12.35
C ALA A 735 20.58 9.73 -11.86
N HIS A 736 19.63 8.81 -12.10
CA HIS A 736 18.24 8.83 -11.64
C HIS A 736 17.33 9.94 -12.20
N ALA A 737 17.89 11.03 -12.73
CA ALA A 737 17.13 12.12 -13.33
C ALA A 737 17.88 12.77 -14.51
N GLY A 738 17.11 13.28 -15.48
CA GLY A 738 17.64 14.11 -16.57
C GLY A 738 17.71 15.61 -16.24
N SER A 739 17.73 15.98 -14.95
CA SER A 739 17.89 17.37 -14.53
C SER A 739 19.35 17.83 -14.72
N ARG A 740 19.55 19.14 -14.86
CA ARG A 740 20.91 19.71 -14.99
C ARG A 740 21.76 19.37 -13.76
N GLU A 741 21.16 19.39 -12.58
CA GLU A 741 21.82 19.07 -11.31
C GLU A 741 22.36 17.63 -11.31
N ALA A 742 21.56 16.65 -11.75
CA ALA A 742 21.97 15.25 -11.85
C ALA A 742 23.03 15.00 -12.93
N ILE A 743 22.88 15.65 -14.09
CA ILE A 743 23.86 15.60 -15.18
C ILE A 743 25.20 16.17 -14.72
N ARG A 744 25.20 17.36 -14.11
CA ARG A 744 26.40 18.02 -13.56
C ARG A 744 27.07 17.14 -12.51
N ALA A 745 26.32 16.67 -11.51
CA ALA A 745 26.85 15.79 -10.47
C ALA A 745 27.51 14.53 -11.08
N THR A 746 26.87 13.93 -12.09
CA THR A 746 27.42 12.79 -12.81
C THR A 746 28.75 13.11 -13.49
N ILE A 747 28.84 14.21 -14.22
CA ILE A 747 30.07 14.64 -14.90
C ILE A 747 31.19 14.91 -13.88
N GLN A 748 30.90 15.60 -12.77
CA GLN A 748 31.90 15.85 -11.72
C GLN A 748 32.44 14.53 -11.12
N LYS A 749 31.58 13.52 -10.92
CA LYS A 749 32.00 12.20 -10.42
C LYS A 749 32.78 11.38 -11.44
N ILE A 750 32.40 11.44 -12.72
CA ILE A 750 33.19 10.83 -13.83
C ILE A 750 34.60 11.42 -13.86
N MET A 751 34.74 12.73 -13.64
CA MET A 751 36.04 13.40 -13.54
C MET A 751 36.78 13.11 -12.22
N GLY A 752 36.19 12.38 -11.28
CA GLY A 752 36.76 12.15 -9.95
C GLY A 752 36.95 13.45 -9.14
N LYS A 753 36.07 14.44 -9.34
CA LYS A 753 35.99 15.68 -8.52
C LYS A 753 35.02 15.56 -7.33
N SER A 754 34.14 14.55 -7.36
CA SER A 754 33.24 14.16 -6.28
C SER A 754 33.18 12.63 -6.21
N GLU A 755 32.93 12.05 -5.03
CA GLU A 755 32.87 10.59 -4.83
C GLU A 755 31.47 10.05 -5.10
N PHE A 756 31.36 8.83 -5.66
CA PHE A 756 30.08 8.14 -5.76
C PHE A 756 29.63 7.64 -4.38
N GLN A 757 28.46 8.08 -3.93
CA GLN A 757 27.88 7.71 -2.64
C GLN A 757 26.57 6.92 -2.78
N GLY A 758 25.97 6.93 -3.98
CA GLY A 758 24.73 6.23 -4.25
C GLY A 758 24.87 4.70 -4.14
N THR A 759 23.78 4.06 -3.73
CA THR A 759 23.66 2.61 -3.55
C THR A 759 22.59 2.06 -4.49
N PHE A 760 22.67 0.77 -4.82
CA PHE A 760 21.70 0.10 -5.67
C PHE A 760 21.37 -1.30 -5.13
N ASN A 761 20.28 -1.88 -5.61
CA ASN A 761 19.94 -3.29 -5.38
C ASN A 761 20.18 -4.12 -6.65
N ASP A 762 20.07 -5.45 -6.54
CA ASP A 762 20.40 -6.38 -7.63
C ASP A 762 19.51 -6.26 -8.88
N ASN A 763 18.38 -5.55 -8.83
CA ASN A 763 17.52 -5.34 -9.99
C ASN A 763 18.25 -4.63 -11.14
N VAL A 764 19.31 -3.86 -10.85
CA VAL A 764 20.14 -3.20 -11.88
C VAL A 764 20.83 -4.21 -12.81
N PHE A 765 21.02 -5.46 -12.36
CA PHE A 765 21.63 -6.54 -13.12
C PHE A 765 20.63 -7.45 -13.82
N CYS A 766 19.33 -7.25 -13.57
CA CYS A 766 18.23 -7.88 -14.33
C CYS A 766 18.27 -9.41 -14.35
N ASP A 767 18.77 -10.03 -13.28
CA ASP A 767 18.97 -11.49 -13.15
C ASP A 767 19.78 -12.12 -14.29
N SER A 768 20.58 -11.32 -15.01
CA SER A 768 21.41 -11.79 -16.12
C SER A 768 22.88 -11.87 -15.71
N PHE A 769 23.58 -12.87 -16.25
CA PHE A 769 24.99 -13.12 -15.95
C PHE A 769 25.91 -12.05 -16.55
N ASP A 770 25.63 -11.61 -17.77
CA ASP A 770 26.49 -10.73 -18.57
C ASP A 770 26.47 -9.26 -18.13
N THR A 771 25.39 -8.82 -17.48
CA THR A 771 25.24 -7.45 -16.96
C THR A 771 26.32 -7.09 -15.93
N ARG A 772 26.89 -8.09 -15.23
CA ARG A 772 27.94 -7.92 -14.21
C ARG A 772 29.38 -7.90 -14.77
N LEU A 773 29.61 -8.26 -16.04
CA LEU A 773 30.94 -8.53 -16.62
C LEU A 773 31.78 -7.31 -17.01
#